data_AF-A0A6J4MVX0-F1
#
_entry.id   AF-A0A6J4MVX0-F1
#
_cell.length_a   1.000
_cell.length_b   1.000
_cell.length_c   1.000
_cell.angle_alpha   90.00
_cell.angle_beta   90.00
_cell.angle_gamma   90.00
#
_symmetry.space_group_name_H-M   'P 1'
#
loop_
_entity.id
_entity.type
_entity.pdbx_description
1 polymer ?
#
loop_
_entity_poly.entity_id
_entity_poly.type
_entity_poly.pdbx_seq_one_letter_code
_entity_poly.pdbx_strand_id
1 'polypeptide(L)'
;MRTRSSRYRQATALAALAMGAAALTVPTAAQGNIVGNTTADVFAPQLVTVDTPTRADKTRLQTLGLDLTEHAGHDYIEVVLHAAADQEALRAAGFTYDVRIPDLLRRQGEINQIDELFAATTLRTALPSGRDAYRTLADFNAEMKAMAANNPGLVKLLEMPEKTLDGRTVYGVEIAKNVAAKDGRPTFAMFGVHHAREWPSGEHAMEFAVDLVNGARAGNPRITSLLERGRMVVVPVVNADGFHLSRTDGALVDLRETDGGGTVTILGTPGNAYKRKNCRVVDGQDTPDGTCAAFSATSPGGFLVGTDPNRNYGGFWGGPGASDLFADPTYRGAGPFSEPETRNVRHLISTRQVTMMISNHTFSNLVLRPNGVNPTTIGFDGLPVGDAPDEQAMKEVGARMTANNGYANIHGWELYDTTGTTEDWSYNATGGYGFTFEIGPNEFHPPFAQVVDEYVGAGEYAGKGNREAYLVAFEEAVSRTSHAVISGRAPLGATLRLRKEFVTPTWSPENNFTDTLETTMVTNSKNFVWDINQSTRPVVQSRLVKLLSEEPTREETFTGTAAPASSVDHEFVVTETDQDIMQVDLDWPTPDDLDLEVYRKNADGSLTEVGSSGNFVGDKEKVTINAPTPGTYVIRVINFASVTPTYTATAGLYDATEQMTPPQVESWTLTCEKNGTVLQTASIVVDRGQQVSMDLKECVRRWGR
;
A
#
# COMPACT_ATOMS: atom_id res chain seq x y z
N MET A 1 4.50 -40.00 -58.82
CA MET A 1 5.57 -40.95 -59.22
C MET A 1 6.75 -40.72 -58.29
N ARG A 2 6.92 -41.54 -57.25
CA ARG A 2 7.89 -42.64 -57.16
C ARG A 2 9.37 -42.21 -57.29
N THR A 3 10.08 -42.33 -56.15
CA THR A 3 11.40 -42.98 -55.92
C THR A 3 12.66 -42.31 -56.50
N ARG A 4 13.89 -42.36 -55.94
CA ARG A 4 14.53 -42.96 -54.74
C ARG A 4 16.02 -42.50 -54.76
N SER A 5 16.68 -42.43 -53.58
CA SER A 5 18.09 -42.81 -53.21
C SER A 5 19.25 -42.68 -54.23
N SER A 6 20.52 -42.36 -53.91
CA SER A 6 21.36 -42.57 -52.71
C SER A 6 22.73 -41.85 -52.81
N ARG A 7 23.29 -41.48 -51.65
CA ARG A 7 24.69 -41.58 -51.16
C ARG A 7 25.89 -41.38 -52.11
N TYR A 8 26.85 -40.55 -51.70
CA TYR A 8 28.25 -40.96 -51.42
C TYR A 8 28.96 -39.98 -50.46
N ARG A 9 29.98 -40.50 -49.79
CA ARG A 9 30.71 -40.00 -48.61
C ARG A 9 31.95 -39.15 -48.97
N GLN A 10 32.32 -38.29 -48.00
CA GLN A 10 33.67 -37.98 -47.49
C GLN A 10 34.49 -36.76 -48.00
N ALA A 11 34.70 -35.87 -47.01
CA ALA A 11 35.99 -35.36 -46.47
C ALA A 11 36.76 -34.23 -47.18
N THR A 12 36.93 -33.10 -46.47
CA THR A 12 38.20 -32.39 -46.14
C THR A 12 37.88 -31.13 -45.32
N ALA A 13 38.27 -31.05 -44.05
CA ALA A 13 39.52 -30.45 -43.52
C ALA A 13 39.33 -28.98 -43.07
N LEU A 14 39.29 -28.77 -41.76
CA LEU A 14 39.35 -27.46 -41.11
C LEU A 14 40.78 -26.90 -41.18
N ALA A 15 40.90 -25.61 -41.52
CA ALA A 15 42.08 -24.80 -41.24
C ALA A 15 41.72 -23.78 -40.15
N ALA A 16 42.46 -23.84 -39.04
CA ALA A 16 42.38 -22.91 -37.92
C ALA A 16 43.18 -21.64 -38.21
N LEU A 17 42.67 -20.49 -37.78
CA LEU A 17 43.41 -19.23 -37.70
C LEU A 17 43.37 -18.76 -36.24
N ALA A 18 44.57 -18.72 -35.66
CA ALA A 18 44.84 -18.29 -34.31
C ALA A 18 44.91 -16.75 -34.23
N MET A 19 44.39 -16.18 -33.14
CA MET A 19 44.84 -14.90 -32.62
C MET A 19 45.09 -15.06 -31.11
N GLY A 20 46.28 -14.66 -30.69
CA GLY A 20 46.86 -14.97 -29.38
C GLY A 20 46.35 -14.08 -28.26
N ALA A 21 46.27 -14.66 -27.06
CA ALA A 21 46.13 -13.95 -25.80
C ALA A 21 47.49 -13.95 -25.08
N ALA A 22 47.95 -12.78 -24.68
CA ALA A 22 49.13 -12.61 -23.83
C ALA A 22 48.80 -13.00 -22.39
N ALA A 23 49.66 -13.83 -21.81
CA ALA A 23 49.56 -14.31 -20.43
C ALA A 23 50.02 -13.24 -19.43
N LEU A 24 49.19 -13.00 -18.40
CA LEU A 24 49.60 -12.36 -17.15
C LEU A 24 49.48 -13.42 -16.04
N THR A 25 50.63 -13.78 -15.47
CA THR A 25 50.79 -14.75 -14.39
C THR A 25 50.44 -14.14 -13.03
N VAL A 26 49.57 -14.80 -12.27
CA VAL A 26 49.31 -14.52 -10.84
C VAL A 26 50.11 -15.54 -10.01
N PRO A 27 50.78 -15.15 -8.90
CA PRO A 27 51.62 -16.07 -8.15
C PRO A 27 50.79 -17.01 -7.26
N THR A 28 51.17 -18.28 -7.25
CA THR A 28 50.63 -19.33 -6.39
C THR A 28 51.11 -19.15 -4.94
N ALA A 29 50.20 -18.83 -4.03
CA ALA A 29 50.43 -18.99 -2.59
C ALA A 29 50.11 -20.43 -2.15
N ALA A 30 50.95 -20.94 -1.25
CA ALA A 30 51.05 -22.34 -0.86
C ALA A 30 49.78 -22.93 -0.24
N GLN A 31 49.45 -24.16 -0.63
CA GLN A 31 48.46 -25.02 0.01
C GLN A 31 48.92 -25.40 1.42
N GLY A 32 48.25 -24.85 2.42
CA GLY A 32 48.20 -25.41 3.78
C GLY A 32 46.90 -26.18 3.95
N ASN A 33 46.98 -27.51 4.03
CA ASN A 33 45.88 -28.34 4.50
C ASN A 33 45.68 -28.11 6.01
N ILE A 34 44.58 -27.48 6.40
CA ILE A 34 43.97 -27.71 7.71
C ILE A 34 42.51 -28.07 7.48
N VAL A 35 42.18 -29.27 7.96
CA VAL A 35 40.86 -29.90 7.98
C VAL A 35 39.89 -29.01 8.75
N GLY A 36 38.89 -28.47 8.05
CA GLY A 36 37.71 -27.85 8.62
C GLY A 36 36.48 -28.50 7.99
N ASN A 37 35.82 -29.37 8.76
CA ASN A 37 34.55 -29.97 8.41
C ASN A 37 33.46 -28.92 8.62
N THR A 38 33.04 -28.22 7.57
CA THR A 38 31.78 -27.46 7.56
C THR A 38 31.19 -27.55 6.16
N THR A 39 30.07 -28.26 6.04
CA THR A 39 29.04 -27.91 5.06
C THR A 39 28.84 -26.39 5.14
N ALA A 40 29.02 -25.68 4.04
CA ALA A 40 28.64 -24.27 4.00
C ALA A 40 27.12 -24.23 4.16
N ASP A 41 26.63 -23.95 5.37
CA ASP A 41 25.20 -23.83 5.63
C ASP A 41 24.63 -22.74 4.71
N VAL A 42 23.72 -23.16 3.83
CA VAL A 42 22.99 -22.28 2.93
C VAL A 42 22.10 -21.38 3.80
N PHE A 43 22.16 -20.06 3.60
CA PHE A 43 21.34 -19.13 4.36
C PHE A 43 19.86 -19.43 4.15
N ALA A 44 19.13 -19.69 5.23
CA ALA A 44 17.68 -19.86 5.20
C ALA A 44 17.04 -18.47 5.35
N PRO A 45 16.14 -18.04 4.44
CA PRO A 45 15.43 -16.78 4.60
C PRO A 45 14.65 -16.74 5.91
N GLN A 46 14.64 -15.58 6.56
CA GLN A 46 14.12 -15.41 7.92
C GLN A 46 13.18 -14.21 8.00
N LEU A 47 12.22 -14.25 8.91
CA LEU A 47 11.51 -13.06 9.37
C LEU A 47 12.09 -12.65 10.71
N VAL A 48 12.54 -11.40 10.82
CA VAL A 48 13.11 -10.84 12.04
C VAL A 48 12.32 -9.62 12.49
N THR A 49 12.25 -9.39 13.79
CA THR A 49 11.67 -8.19 14.41
C THR A 49 12.83 -7.28 14.79
N VAL A 50 13.01 -6.18 14.06
CA VAL A 50 14.11 -5.22 14.26
C VAL A 50 13.68 -4.14 15.26
N ASP A 51 14.51 -3.88 16.25
CA ASP A 51 14.25 -2.86 17.25
C ASP A 51 14.41 -1.46 16.65
N THR A 52 13.34 -0.67 16.68
CA THR A 52 13.28 0.71 16.19
C THR A 52 12.53 1.60 17.20
N PRO A 53 13.10 1.84 18.41
CA PRO A 53 12.42 2.54 19.50
C PRO A 53 12.03 3.99 19.17
N THR A 54 12.67 4.60 18.18
CA THR A 54 12.37 5.96 17.74
C THR A 54 12.03 6.00 16.25
N ARG A 55 11.46 7.14 15.80
CA ARG A 55 11.20 7.37 14.38
C ARG A 55 12.51 7.47 13.57
N ALA A 56 13.60 7.90 14.22
CA ALA A 56 14.96 7.89 13.64
C ALA A 56 15.35 6.51 13.17
N ASP A 57 15.17 5.53 14.05
CA ASP A 57 15.54 4.15 13.79
C ASP A 57 14.73 3.58 12.63
N LYS A 58 13.44 3.93 12.55
CA LYS A 58 12.58 3.54 11.43
C LYS A 58 13.07 4.13 10.10
N THR A 59 13.37 5.43 10.07
CA THR A 59 13.94 6.10 8.88
C THR A 59 15.27 5.47 8.48
N ARG A 60 16.17 5.26 9.45
CA ARG A 60 17.48 4.64 9.25
C ARG A 60 17.39 3.18 8.79
N LEU A 61 16.38 2.44 9.23
CA LEU A 61 16.12 1.07 8.75
C LEU A 61 15.62 1.07 7.30
N GLN A 62 14.79 2.05 6.93
CA GLN A 62 14.28 2.20 5.56
C GLN A 62 15.40 2.48 4.53
N THR A 63 16.50 3.13 4.93
CA THR A 63 17.63 3.40 4.01
C THR A 63 18.47 2.18 3.69
N LEU A 64 18.32 1.07 4.43
CA LEU A 64 19.09 -0.16 4.20
C LEU A 64 18.62 -0.95 2.96
N GLY A 65 17.49 -0.58 2.36
CA GLY A 65 16.95 -1.27 1.18
C GLY A 65 16.55 -2.73 1.45
N LEU A 66 16.15 -3.04 2.68
CA LEU A 66 15.71 -4.38 3.11
C LEU A 66 14.19 -4.56 2.89
N ASP A 67 13.72 -5.81 2.90
CA ASP A 67 12.29 -6.15 2.75
C ASP A 67 11.52 -5.91 4.05
N LEU A 68 11.24 -4.64 4.34
CA LEU A 68 10.40 -4.22 5.46
C LEU A 68 8.95 -4.66 5.20
N THR A 69 8.30 -5.16 6.25
CA THR A 69 6.90 -5.55 6.24
C THR A 69 6.01 -4.46 6.86
N GLU A 70 4.71 -4.55 6.62
CA GLU A 70 3.68 -3.72 7.26
C GLU A 70 3.55 -3.99 8.77
N HIS A 71 4.15 -5.07 9.28
CA HIS A 71 4.17 -5.35 10.71
C HIS A 71 5.22 -4.52 11.42
N ALA A 72 4.78 -3.32 11.81
CA ALA A 72 5.53 -2.36 12.59
C ALA A 72 4.73 -1.93 13.81
N GLY A 73 5.43 -1.65 14.91
CA GLY A 73 4.85 -1.15 16.15
C GLY A 73 5.42 0.21 16.52
N HIS A 74 5.17 0.62 17.77
CA HIS A 74 5.79 1.83 18.32
C HIS A 74 7.32 1.77 18.25
N ASP A 75 7.90 0.60 18.53
CA ASP A 75 9.32 0.39 18.78
C ASP A 75 9.96 -0.72 17.93
N TYR A 76 9.29 -1.20 16.87
CA TYR A 76 9.86 -2.22 15.98
C TYR A 76 9.34 -2.15 14.54
N ILE A 77 10.09 -2.76 13.62
CA ILE A 77 9.64 -3.12 12.26
C ILE A 77 10.09 -4.54 11.96
N GLU A 78 9.21 -5.37 11.41
CA GLU A 78 9.60 -6.70 10.92
C GLU A 78 10.17 -6.65 9.51
N VAL A 79 11.25 -7.40 9.29
CA VAL A 79 12.03 -7.44 8.05
C VAL A 79 12.20 -8.88 7.59
N VAL A 80 11.97 -9.14 6.30
CA VAL A 80 12.33 -10.41 5.66
C VAL A 80 13.79 -10.33 5.22
N LEU A 81 14.61 -11.22 5.77
CA LEU A 81 16.01 -11.39 5.36
C LEU A 81 16.07 -12.51 4.33
N HIS A 82 16.49 -12.19 3.11
CA HIS A 82 16.60 -13.12 1.99
C HIS A 82 18.00 -13.72 1.88
N ALA A 83 19.03 -13.03 2.37
CA ALA A 83 20.42 -13.47 2.34
C ALA A 83 21.21 -13.09 3.59
N ALA A 84 22.38 -13.73 3.77
CA ALA A 84 23.32 -13.38 4.84
C ALA A 84 23.81 -11.92 4.77
N ALA A 85 23.80 -11.31 3.57
CA ALA A 85 24.13 -9.90 3.38
C ALA A 85 23.12 -8.97 4.05
N ASP A 86 21.83 -9.33 4.07
CA ASP A 86 20.77 -8.55 4.69
C ASP A 86 20.95 -8.54 6.22
N GLN A 87 21.28 -9.71 6.78
CA GLN A 87 21.60 -9.86 8.19
C GLN A 87 22.85 -9.04 8.58
N GLU A 88 23.87 -9.04 7.72
CA GLU A 88 25.07 -8.22 7.93
C GLU A 88 24.77 -6.73 7.81
N ALA A 89 23.88 -6.31 6.91
CA ALA A 89 23.45 -4.92 6.77
C ALA A 89 22.81 -4.40 8.08
N LEU A 90 21.91 -5.18 8.69
CA LEU A 90 21.33 -4.83 10.00
C LEU A 90 22.41 -4.69 11.08
N ARG A 91 23.33 -5.64 11.17
CA ARG A 91 24.40 -5.64 12.18
C ARG A 91 25.39 -4.50 11.98
N ALA A 92 25.81 -4.25 10.75
CA ALA A 92 26.72 -3.18 10.39
C ALA A 92 26.10 -1.80 10.65
N ALA A 93 24.79 -1.67 10.47
CA ALA A 93 24.02 -0.49 10.86
C ALA A 93 23.74 -0.43 12.38
N GLY A 94 24.16 -1.40 13.18
CA GLY A 94 23.98 -1.37 14.64
C GLY A 94 22.57 -1.67 15.13
N PHE A 95 21.70 -2.24 14.29
CA PHE A 95 20.37 -2.69 14.72
C PHE A 95 20.44 -4.00 15.51
N THR A 96 19.66 -4.07 16.60
CA THR A 96 19.32 -5.32 17.27
C THR A 96 18.02 -5.86 16.71
N TYR A 97 17.86 -7.18 16.74
CA TYR A 97 16.66 -7.84 16.23
C TYR A 97 16.48 -9.22 16.86
N ASP A 98 15.22 -9.65 16.97
CA ASP A 98 14.82 -11.00 17.34
C ASP A 98 14.42 -11.81 16.09
N VAL A 99 14.79 -13.09 16.06
CA VAL A 99 14.39 -13.97 14.95
C VAL A 99 13.02 -14.56 15.24
N ARG A 100 12.02 -14.13 14.47
CA ARG A 100 10.62 -14.57 14.61
C ARG A 100 10.38 -15.89 13.87
N ILE A 101 10.81 -15.97 12.62
CA ILE A 101 10.76 -17.20 11.82
C ILE A 101 12.17 -17.48 11.30
N PRO A 102 12.88 -18.49 11.84
CA PRO A 102 14.28 -18.73 11.49
C PRO A 102 14.49 -19.40 10.13
N ASP A 103 13.44 -19.94 9.52
CA ASP A 103 13.48 -20.65 8.24
C ASP A 103 12.10 -20.57 7.57
N LEU A 104 11.88 -19.55 6.74
CA LEU A 104 10.62 -19.29 6.06
C LEU A 104 10.24 -20.44 5.10
N LEU A 105 11.24 -21.15 4.55
CA LEU A 105 11.03 -22.31 3.68
C LEU A 105 10.42 -23.47 4.44
N ARG A 106 11.02 -23.81 5.58
CA ARG A 106 10.52 -24.87 6.44
C ARG A 106 9.15 -24.51 6.99
N ARG A 107 8.96 -23.27 7.44
CA ARG A 107 7.67 -22.78 7.91
C ARG A 107 6.58 -22.92 6.85
N GLN A 108 6.87 -22.55 5.61
CA GLN A 108 5.93 -22.74 4.50
C GLN A 108 5.64 -24.23 4.24
N GLY A 109 6.65 -25.10 4.28
CA GLY A 109 6.47 -26.54 4.14
C GLY A 109 5.59 -27.15 5.23
N GLU A 110 5.76 -26.72 6.48
CA GLU A 110 4.93 -27.11 7.62
C GLU A 110 3.48 -26.65 7.43
N ILE A 111 3.26 -25.40 7.01
CA ILE A 111 1.93 -24.85 6.75
C ILE A 111 1.25 -25.61 5.61
N ASN A 112 1.95 -25.90 4.52
CA ASN A 112 1.39 -26.68 3.41
C ASN A 112 0.90 -28.05 3.89
N GLN A 113 1.66 -28.73 4.75
CA GLN A 113 1.23 -30.02 5.32
C GLN A 113 0.02 -29.85 6.26
N ILE A 114 -0.01 -28.80 7.07
CA ILE A 114 -1.16 -28.49 7.94
C ILE A 114 -2.42 -28.24 7.10
N ASP A 115 -2.31 -27.46 6.04
CA ASP A 115 -3.41 -27.12 5.13
C ASP A 115 -3.89 -28.34 4.35
N GLU A 116 -2.98 -29.20 3.86
CA GLU A 116 -3.33 -30.46 3.22
C GLU A 116 -4.11 -31.39 4.17
N LEU A 117 -3.66 -31.52 5.43
CA LEU A 117 -4.37 -32.30 6.44
C LEU A 117 -5.73 -31.69 6.80
N PHE A 118 -5.79 -30.36 6.92
CA PHE A 118 -7.03 -29.64 7.19
C PHE A 118 -8.05 -29.87 6.07
N ALA A 119 -7.66 -29.70 4.82
CA ALA A 119 -8.51 -29.96 3.65
C ALA A 119 -8.92 -31.45 3.55
N ALA A 120 -8.00 -32.38 3.85
CA ALA A 120 -8.31 -33.81 3.83
C ALA A 120 -9.33 -34.24 4.91
N THR A 121 -9.44 -33.48 6.00
CA THR A 121 -10.31 -33.80 7.15
C THR A 121 -11.55 -32.91 7.25
N THR A 122 -11.62 -31.82 6.51
CA THR A 122 -12.68 -30.81 6.60
C THR A 122 -13.45 -30.71 5.29
N LEU A 123 -14.65 -31.28 5.24
CA LEU A 123 -15.48 -31.24 4.02
C LEU A 123 -16.01 -29.83 3.69
N ARG A 124 -16.25 -29.02 4.72
CA ARG A 124 -16.75 -27.65 4.60
C ARG A 124 -16.44 -26.86 5.86
N THR A 125 -15.85 -25.67 5.69
CA THR A 125 -15.59 -24.77 6.82
C THR A 125 -16.80 -23.89 7.15
N ALA A 126 -16.66 -23.05 8.18
CA ALA A 126 -17.62 -22.02 8.54
C ALA A 126 -17.62 -20.81 7.59
N LEU A 127 -16.67 -20.73 6.64
CA LEU A 127 -16.65 -19.65 5.65
C LEU A 127 -17.93 -19.66 4.79
N PRO A 128 -18.40 -18.50 4.32
CA PRO A 128 -19.54 -18.39 3.43
C PRO A 128 -19.46 -19.30 2.20
N SER A 129 -18.28 -19.42 1.58
CA SER A 129 -18.02 -20.35 0.48
C SER A 129 -17.95 -21.81 0.92
N GLY A 130 -17.59 -22.04 2.18
CA GLY A 130 -17.29 -23.35 2.74
C GLY A 130 -15.91 -23.89 2.40
N ARG A 131 -15.04 -23.09 1.74
CA ARG A 131 -13.70 -23.52 1.35
C ARG A 131 -12.85 -23.95 2.53
N ASP A 132 -11.99 -24.91 2.29
CA ASP A 132 -11.07 -25.57 3.20
C ASP A 132 -9.58 -25.34 2.84
N ALA A 133 -9.31 -24.59 1.77
CA ALA A 133 -7.97 -24.20 1.35
C ALA A 133 -7.96 -22.85 0.63
N TYR A 134 -6.80 -22.20 0.65
CA TYR A 134 -6.50 -20.98 -0.10
C TYR A 134 -6.84 -21.13 -1.59
N ARG A 135 -7.39 -20.07 -2.18
CA ARG A 135 -7.67 -19.96 -3.60
C ARG A 135 -6.38 -19.73 -4.38
N THR A 136 -6.35 -20.29 -5.58
CA THR A 136 -5.47 -19.84 -6.66
C THR A 136 -6.15 -18.71 -7.45
N LEU A 137 -5.39 -18.01 -8.29
CA LEU A 137 -5.99 -17.01 -9.21
C LEU A 137 -7.09 -17.62 -10.10
N ALA A 138 -6.92 -18.89 -10.50
CA ALA A 138 -7.92 -19.61 -11.29
C ALA A 138 -9.22 -19.82 -10.50
N ASP A 139 -9.13 -20.15 -9.21
CA ASP A 139 -10.29 -20.32 -8.32
C ASP A 139 -11.05 -19.01 -8.16
N PHE A 140 -10.38 -17.90 -7.81
CA PHE A 140 -11.01 -16.58 -7.71
C PHE A 140 -11.78 -16.22 -8.99
N ASN A 141 -11.13 -16.38 -10.15
CA ASN A 141 -11.72 -16.06 -11.44
C ASN A 141 -12.90 -16.95 -11.79
N ALA A 142 -12.80 -18.26 -11.56
CA ALA A 142 -13.87 -19.21 -11.84
C ALA A 142 -15.08 -18.98 -10.92
N GLU A 143 -14.84 -18.76 -9.64
CA GLU A 143 -15.90 -18.51 -8.65
C GLU A 143 -16.63 -17.19 -8.89
N MET A 144 -15.93 -16.10 -9.21
CA MET A 144 -16.57 -14.82 -9.56
C MET A 144 -17.44 -14.95 -10.82
N LYS A 145 -16.94 -15.63 -11.85
CA LYS A 145 -17.72 -15.91 -13.08
C LYS A 145 -18.96 -16.74 -12.78
N ALA A 146 -18.82 -17.81 -11.98
CA ALA A 146 -19.95 -18.64 -11.57
C ALA A 146 -20.95 -17.86 -10.70
N MET A 147 -20.47 -17.03 -9.78
CA MET A 147 -21.31 -16.20 -8.91
C MET A 147 -22.17 -15.23 -9.74
N ALA A 148 -21.60 -14.55 -10.73
CA ALA A 148 -22.34 -13.68 -11.64
C ALA A 148 -23.33 -14.45 -12.52
N ALA A 149 -22.90 -15.56 -13.11
CA ALA A 149 -23.75 -16.39 -13.98
C ALA A 149 -24.96 -16.98 -13.24
N ASN A 150 -24.77 -17.39 -11.99
CA ASN A 150 -25.83 -17.99 -11.16
C ASN A 150 -26.77 -16.95 -10.53
N ASN A 151 -26.40 -15.67 -10.51
CA ASN A 151 -27.14 -14.62 -9.82
C ASN A 151 -27.26 -13.31 -10.65
N PRO A 152 -27.70 -13.36 -11.92
CA PRO A 152 -27.55 -12.23 -12.86
C PRO A 152 -28.35 -10.95 -12.49
N GLY A 153 -29.36 -11.05 -11.63
CA GLY A 153 -30.08 -9.88 -11.11
C GLY A 153 -29.40 -9.21 -9.91
N LEU A 154 -28.54 -9.96 -9.21
CA LEU A 154 -27.89 -9.57 -7.95
C LEU A 154 -26.40 -9.25 -8.14
N VAL A 155 -25.74 -9.95 -9.06
CA VAL A 155 -24.29 -9.93 -9.25
C VAL A 155 -23.94 -9.66 -10.71
N LYS A 156 -23.01 -8.74 -10.94
CA LYS A 156 -22.43 -8.44 -12.25
C LYS A 156 -20.92 -8.70 -12.19
N LEU A 157 -20.42 -9.49 -13.14
CA LEU A 157 -18.98 -9.64 -13.33
C LEU A 157 -18.40 -8.33 -13.89
N LEU A 158 -17.30 -7.89 -13.31
CA LEU A 158 -16.50 -6.78 -13.79
C LEU A 158 -15.22 -7.36 -14.42
N GLU A 159 -15.02 -7.08 -15.70
CA GLU A 159 -13.72 -7.28 -16.36
C GLU A 159 -13.03 -5.92 -16.40
N MET A 160 -11.86 -5.84 -15.80
CA MET A 160 -11.12 -4.57 -15.76
C MET A 160 -10.55 -4.24 -17.15
N PRO A 161 -10.49 -2.95 -17.53
CA PRO A 161 -10.16 -2.54 -18.89
C PRO A 161 -8.70 -2.81 -19.28
N GLU A 162 -7.76 -2.67 -18.35
CA GLU A 162 -6.34 -2.90 -18.59
C GLU A 162 -5.97 -4.36 -18.31
N LYS A 163 -5.16 -4.95 -19.18
CA LYS A 163 -4.48 -6.20 -18.88
C LYS A 163 -3.29 -5.93 -17.95
N THR A 164 -2.96 -6.91 -17.13
CA THR A 164 -1.72 -6.89 -16.35
C THR A 164 -0.49 -7.00 -17.26
N LEU A 165 0.70 -6.94 -16.68
CA LEU A 165 1.98 -6.96 -17.39
C LEU A 165 2.33 -8.30 -18.03
N ASP A 166 1.69 -9.38 -17.60
CA ASP A 166 1.73 -10.68 -18.26
C ASP A 166 0.41 -10.97 -19.03
N GLY A 167 -0.34 -9.93 -19.40
CA GLY A 167 -1.52 -10.07 -20.25
C GLY A 167 -2.77 -10.67 -19.55
N ARG A 168 -2.77 -10.81 -18.22
CA ARG A 168 -3.91 -11.37 -17.48
C ARG A 168 -5.04 -10.35 -17.36
N THR A 169 -6.26 -10.86 -17.27
CA THR A 169 -7.44 -10.02 -17.00
C THR A 169 -7.66 -9.96 -15.49
N VAL A 170 -7.75 -8.76 -14.94
CA VAL A 170 -8.21 -8.56 -13.56
C VAL A 170 -9.73 -8.60 -13.54
N TYR A 171 -10.30 -9.36 -12.60
CA TYR A 171 -11.74 -9.52 -12.44
C TYR A 171 -12.21 -9.00 -11.08
N GLY A 172 -13.45 -8.53 -11.05
CA GLY A 172 -14.17 -8.23 -9.82
C GLY A 172 -15.66 -8.56 -9.95
N VAL A 173 -16.42 -8.32 -8.89
CA VAL A 173 -17.88 -8.44 -8.90
C VAL A 173 -18.52 -7.19 -8.32
N GLU A 174 -19.65 -6.79 -8.90
CA GLU A 174 -20.55 -5.79 -8.33
C GLU A 174 -21.82 -6.49 -7.84
N ILE A 175 -22.27 -6.19 -6.63
CA ILE A 175 -23.39 -6.86 -5.95
C ILE A 175 -24.40 -5.80 -5.49
N ALA A 176 -25.67 -5.94 -5.89
CA ALA A 176 -26.76 -5.05 -5.48
C ALA A 176 -28.14 -5.68 -5.77
N LYS A 177 -29.20 -5.29 -5.05
CA LYS A 177 -30.58 -5.85 -5.23
C LYS A 177 -31.08 -5.87 -6.68
N ASN A 178 -30.67 -4.90 -7.47
CA ASN A 178 -30.80 -4.85 -8.93
C ASN A 178 -29.50 -4.29 -9.50
N VAL A 179 -28.53 -5.16 -9.78
CA VAL A 179 -27.18 -4.75 -10.15
C VAL A 179 -27.13 -4.00 -11.49
N ALA A 180 -28.04 -4.31 -12.41
CA ALA A 180 -28.10 -3.70 -13.74
C ALA A 180 -28.67 -2.27 -13.73
N ALA A 181 -29.38 -1.86 -12.67
CA ALA A 181 -29.88 -0.51 -12.56
C ALA A 181 -28.72 0.50 -12.55
N LYS A 182 -28.95 1.71 -13.07
CA LYS A 182 -28.07 2.87 -12.86
C LYS A 182 -28.84 3.89 -12.05
N ASP A 183 -29.05 3.61 -10.77
CA ASP A 183 -30.05 4.26 -9.92
C ASP A 183 -29.46 5.22 -8.88
N GLY A 184 -28.16 5.51 -8.96
CA GLY A 184 -27.52 6.50 -8.12
C GLY A 184 -27.31 6.07 -6.67
N ARG A 185 -27.33 4.78 -6.36
CA ARG A 185 -26.93 4.25 -5.04
C ARG A 185 -25.43 4.43 -4.80
N PRO A 186 -25.01 4.68 -3.55
CA PRO A 186 -23.59 4.78 -3.18
C PRO A 186 -22.92 3.41 -3.31
N THR A 187 -21.61 3.42 -3.50
CA THR A 187 -20.78 2.22 -3.68
C THR A 187 -19.82 2.06 -2.50
N PHE A 188 -19.81 0.87 -1.91
CA PHE A 188 -18.74 0.38 -1.05
C PHE A 188 -17.78 -0.46 -1.91
N ALA A 189 -16.48 -0.13 -1.90
CA ALA A 189 -15.46 -0.88 -2.63
C ALA A 189 -14.55 -1.66 -1.66
N MET A 190 -14.17 -2.88 -2.03
CA MET A 190 -13.22 -3.68 -1.28
C MET A 190 -12.20 -4.32 -2.22
N PHE A 191 -10.93 -4.17 -1.87
CA PHE A 191 -9.80 -4.69 -2.63
C PHE A 191 -9.00 -5.66 -1.76
N GLY A 192 -8.34 -6.62 -2.40
CA GLY A 192 -7.38 -7.51 -1.77
C GLY A 192 -6.19 -7.73 -2.69
N VAL A 193 -5.10 -8.23 -2.09
CA VAL A 193 -3.88 -8.62 -2.80
C VAL A 193 -3.36 -7.50 -3.70
N HIS A 194 -3.17 -6.31 -3.12
CA HIS A 194 -2.26 -5.33 -3.70
C HIS A 194 -0.82 -5.85 -3.64
N HIS A 195 -0.44 -6.46 -2.51
CA HIS A 195 0.81 -7.20 -2.39
C HIS A 195 0.58 -8.70 -2.53
N ALA A 196 1.38 -9.34 -3.38
CA ALA A 196 1.14 -10.70 -3.84
C ALA A 196 1.28 -11.81 -2.77
N ARG A 197 2.05 -11.56 -1.71
CA ARG A 197 2.27 -12.47 -0.58
C ARG A 197 1.12 -12.47 0.45
N GLU A 198 0.18 -11.54 0.35
CA GLU A 198 -0.82 -11.30 1.39
C GLU A 198 -2.09 -12.12 1.14
N TRP A 199 -1.97 -13.45 1.11
CA TRP A 199 -3.06 -14.33 0.65
C TRP A 199 -4.39 -14.16 1.41
N PRO A 200 -4.43 -14.01 2.76
CA PRO A 200 -5.67 -13.80 3.50
C PRO A 200 -6.48 -12.58 3.03
N SER A 201 -5.83 -11.53 2.54
CA SER A 201 -6.49 -10.32 2.06
C SER A 201 -7.49 -10.58 0.92
N GLY A 202 -7.12 -11.43 -0.03
CA GLY A 202 -7.98 -11.84 -1.14
C GLY A 202 -9.08 -12.80 -0.68
N GLU A 203 -8.76 -13.70 0.26
CA GLU A 203 -9.74 -14.63 0.83
C GLU A 203 -10.87 -13.86 1.52
N HIS A 204 -10.56 -12.96 2.46
CA HIS A 204 -11.56 -12.21 3.21
C HIS A 204 -12.43 -11.34 2.28
N ALA A 205 -11.83 -10.73 1.25
CA ALA A 205 -12.57 -9.99 0.24
C ALA A 205 -13.57 -10.87 -0.53
N MET A 206 -13.13 -12.05 -0.99
CA MET A 206 -13.99 -12.97 -1.73
C MET A 206 -15.06 -13.62 -0.84
N GLU A 207 -14.73 -13.96 0.40
CA GLU A 207 -15.69 -14.50 1.37
C GLU A 207 -16.79 -13.49 1.71
N PHE A 208 -16.45 -12.19 1.81
CA PHE A 208 -17.47 -11.16 2.00
C PHE A 208 -18.40 -11.04 0.77
N ALA A 209 -17.86 -11.15 -0.45
CA ALA A 209 -18.68 -11.21 -1.66
C ALA A 209 -19.66 -12.41 -1.63
N VAL A 210 -19.17 -13.59 -1.24
CA VAL A 210 -20.00 -14.81 -1.11
C VAL A 210 -21.05 -14.64 -0.01
N ASP A 211 -20.70 -14.04 1.14
CA ASP A 211 -21.62 -13.80 2.26
C ASP A 211 -22.78 -12.90 1.85
N LEU A 212 -22.51 -11.80 1.15
CA LEU A 212 -23.55 -10.89 0.69
C LEU A 212 -24.53 -11.56 -0.27
N VAL A 213 -24.02 -12.39 -1.19
CA VAL A 213 -24.86 -13.13 -2.14
C VAL A 213 -25.70 -14.19 -1.44
N ASN A 214 -25.08 -15.02 -0.59
CA ASN A 214 -25.76 -16.06 0.15
C ASN A 214 -26.80 -15.47 1.12
N GLY A 215 -26.43 -14.41 1.84
CA GLY A 215 -27.29 -13.70 2.77
C GLY A 215 -28.50 -13.08 2.08
N ALA A 216 -28.32 -12.42 0.95
CA ALA A 216 -29.44 -11.88 0.18
C ALA A 216 -30.39 -12.98 -0.33
N ARG A 217 -29.86 -14.10 -0.82
CA ARG A 217 -30.67 -15.25 -1.27
C ARG A 217 -31.42 -15.92 -0.14
N ALA A 218 -30.82 -15.98 1.05
CA ALA A 218 -31.42 -16.49 2.26
C ALA A 218 -32.43 -15.52 2.90
N GLY A 219 -32.56 -14.29 2.37
CA GLY A 219 -33.45 -13.27 2.93
C GLY A 219 -32.94 -12.68 4.25
N ASN A 220 -31.63 -12.68 4.49
CA ASN A 220 -31.04 -12.01 5.66
C ASN A 220 -31.42 -10.52 5.63
N PRO A 221 -32.11 -9.99 6.66
CA PRO A 221 -32.67 -8.65 6.61
C PRO A 221 -31.61 -7.54 6.59
N ARG A 222 -30.48 -7.74 7.30
CA ARG A 222 -29.37 -6.76 7.35
C ARG A 222 -28.71 -6.64 5.98
N ILE A 223 -28.29 -7.76 5.39
CA ILE A 223 -27.65 -7.82 4.07
C ILE A 223 -28.61 -7.34 2.98
N THR A 224 -29.88 -7.74 3.03
CA THR A 224 -30.89 -7.29 2.06
C THR A 224 -31.09 -5.78 2.11
N SER A 225 -31.19 -5.19 3.31
CA SER A 225 -31.30 -3.74 3.49
C SER A 225 -30.07 -2.99 2.97
N LEU A 226 -28.87 -3.52 3.19
CA LEU A 226 -27.64 -2.93 2.67
C LEU A 226 -27.62 -2.92 1.13
N LEU A 227 -27.92 -4.05 0.49
CA LEU A 227 -27.94 -4.17 -0.98
C LEU A 227 -29.12 -3.45 -1.65
N GLU A 228 -30.15 -3.08 -0.88
CA GLU A 228 -31.22 -2.18 -1.32
C GLU A 228 -30.79 -0.71 -1.29
N ARG A 229 -29.98 -0.32 -0.31
CA ARG A 229 -29.52 1.07 -0.12
C ARG A 229 -28.20 1.39 -0.80
N GLY A 230 -27.38 0.39 -1.14
CA GLY A 230 -26.05 0.56 -1.71
C GLY A 230 -25.67 -0.49 -2.74
N ARG A 231 -24.43 -0.39 -3.20
CA ARG A 231 -23.75 -1.33 -4.08
C ARG A 231 -22.46 -1.78 -3.44
N MET A 232 -22.12 -3.05 -3.53
CA MET A 232 -20.81 -3.57 -3.16
C MET A 232 -20.00 -3.85 -4.41
N VAL A 233 -18.74 -3.42 -4.46
CA VAL A 233 -17.77 -3.82 -5.47
C VAL A 233 -16.60 -4.52 -4.79
N VAL A 234 -16.24 -5.70 -5.28
CA VAL A 234 -15.12 -6.49 -4.75
C VAL A 234 -14.15 -6.83 -5.88
N VAL A 235 -12.87 -6.53 -5.68
CA VAL A 235 -11.76 -7.01 -6.51
C VAL A 235 -10.79 -7.75 -5.58
N PRO A 236 -10.90 -9.09 -5.46
CA PRO A 236 -10.15 -9.82 -4.44
C PRO A 236 -8.66 -9.94 -4.79
N VAL A 237 -8.28 -9.78 -6.06
CA VAL A 237 -6.90 -9.84 -6.51
C VAL A 237 -6.59 -8.68 -7.45
N VAL A 238 -5.97 -7.62 -6.93
CA VAL A 238 -5.52 -6.47 -7.74
C VAL A 238 -4.23 -6.81 -8.48
N ASN A 239 -3.21 -7.31 -7.78
CA ASN A 239 -1.92 -7.73 -8.33
C ASN A 239 -1.98 -9.18 -8.82
N ALA A 240 -2.69 -9.43 -9.92
CA ALA A 240 -2.94 -10.79 -10.41
C ALA A 240 -1.65 -11.51 -10.90
N ASP A 241 -0.68 -10.78 -11.45
CA ASP A 241 0.57 -11.39 -11.91
C ASP A 241 1.46 -11.82 -10.74
N GLY A 242 1.69 -10.90 -9.80
CA GLY A 242 2.46 -11.21 -8.59
C GLY A 242 1.80 -12.34 -7.81
N PHE A 243 0.48 -12.29 -7.60
CA PHE A 243 -0.23 -13.33 -6.86
C PHE A 243 -0.19 -14.69 -7.55
N HIS A 244 -0.27 -14.71 -8.88
CA HIS A 244 -0.13 -15.96 -9.61
C HIS A 244 1.25 -16.58 -9.35
N LEU A 245 2.32 -15.80 -9.44
CA LEU A 245 3.66 -16.28 -9.14
C LEU A 245 3.81 -16.71 -7.67
N SER A 246 3.21 -15.98 -6.73
CA SER A 246 3.26 -16.34 -5.31
C SER A 246 2.56 -17.65 -4.98
N ARG A 247 1.52 -18.01 -5.74
CA ARG A 247 0.82 -19.28 -5.56
C ARG A 247 1.40 -20.45 -6.37
N THR A 248 2.03 -20.19 -7.52
CA THR A 248 2.33 -21.26 -8.50
C THR A 248 3.80 -21.54 -8.74
N ASP A 249 4.68 -20.58 -8.46
CA ASP A 249 6.13 -20.72 -8.68
C ASP A 249 6.86 -21.24 -7.43
N GLY A 250 6.09 -21.78 -6.47
CA GLY A 250 6.51 -22.19 -5.14
C GLY A 250 6.29 -23.66 -4.83
N ALA A 251 6.38 -24.55 -5.83
CA ALA A 251 6.59 -25.96 -5.52
C ALA A 251 7.97 -26.09 -4.85
N LEU A 252 7.96 -26.07 -3.51
CA LEU A 252 9.13 -26.36 -2.68
C LEU A 252 9.65 -27.74 -3.06
N VAL A 253 10.67 -27.80 -3.93
CA VAL A 253 11.45 -29.02 -4.09
C VAL A 253 12.50 -28.95 -2.99
N ASP A 254 12.27 -29.65 -1.88
CA ASP A 254 13.33 -29.89 -0.92
C ASP A 254 14.36 -30.82 -1.56
N LEU A 255 15.34 -30.25 -2.24
CA LEU A 255 16.41 -31.00 -2.90
C LEU A 255 17.29 -31.76 -1.88
N ARG A 256 17.24 -31.43 -0.59
CA ARG A 256 17.99 -32.12 0.48
C ARG A 256 17.46 -33.54 0.70
N GLU A 257 16.17 -33.78 0.45
CA GLU A 257 15.59 -35.14 0.50
C GLU A 257 15.94 -35.97 -0.75
N THR A 258 16.26 -35.32 -1.86
CA THR A 258 16.54 -36.00 -3.14
C THR A 258 18.01 -36.32 -3.35
N ASP A 259 18.95 -35.66 -2.66
CA ASP A 259 20.39 -35.90 -2.82
C ASP A 259 21.18 -36.18 -1.52
N GLY A 260 20.54 -36.19 -0.35
CA GLY A 260 21.21 -36.50 0.91
C GLY A 260 22.13 -35.39 1.42
N GLY A 261 21.85 -34.13 1.09
CA GLY A 261 22.60 -32.95 1.56
C GLY A 261 23.67 -32.46 0.59
N GLY A 262 23.46 -32.64 -0.72
CA GLY A 262 24.36 -32.20 -1.80
C GLY A 262 24.18 -30.74 -2.22
N THR A 263 25.22 -30.20 -2.83
CA THR A 263 25.49 -28.77 -3.08
C THR A 263 24.78 -28.18 -4.31
N VAL A 264 23.58 -28.62 -4.68
CA VAL A 264 22.82 -28.00 -5.79
C VAL A 264 21.91 -26.89 -5.26
N THR A 265 22.51 -25.79 -4.82
CA THR A 265 21.84 -24.63 -4.22
C THR A 265 21.66 -23.47 -5.20
N ILE A 266 20.85 -23.72 -6.23
CA ILE A 266 20.24 -22.67 -7.07
C ILE A 266 18.70 -22.72 -7.06
N LEU A 267 18.07 -23.76 -6.49
CA LEU A 267 16.62 -24.01 -6.63
C LEU A 267 15.86 -24.08 -5.30
N GLY A 268 16.25 -23.26 -4.31
CA GLY A 268 15.70 -23.34 -2.96
C GLY A 268 15.60 -22.02 -2.21
N THR A 269 15.40 -20.89 -2.89
CA THR A 269 14.70 -19.76 -2.25
C THR A 269 13.25 -20.20 -2.02
N PRO A 270 12.44 -19.57 -1.12
CA PRO A 270 11.01 -19.71 -1.28
C PRO A 270 10.78 -19.32 -2.72
N GLY A 271 9.93 -20.05 -3.44
CA GLY A 271 9.52 -19.57 -4.75
C GLY A 271 8.99 -18.14 -4.62
N ASN A 272 8.34 -17.62 -5.66
CA ASN A 272 7.74 -16.29 -5.56
C ASN A 272 6.63 -16.15 -4.50
N ALA A 273 6.44 -17.12 -3.58
CA ALA A 273 5.53 -17.09 -2.43
C ALA A 273 5.63 -15.80 -1.62
N TYR A 274 6.83 -15.27 -1.38
CA TYR A 274 7.03 -13.99 -0.68
C TYR A 274 7.10 -12.77 -1.62
N LYS A 275 6.75 -12.94 -2.90
CA LYS A 275 6.70 -11.84 -3.85
C LYS A 275 5.66 -10.84 -3.39
N ARG A 276 6.09 -9.59 -3.29
CA ARG A 276 5.25 -8.46 -2.88
C ARG A 276 4.74 -7.67 -4.09
N LYS A 277 5.67 -7.16 -4.89
CA LYS A 277 5.45 -6.24 -6.02
C LYS A 277 4.74 -6.91 -7.20
N ASN A 278 4.34 -6.11 -8.19
CA ASN A 278 3.80 -6.63 -9.46
C ASN A 278 4.92 -7.19 -10.37
N CYS A 279 4.62 -7.34 -11.65
CA CYS A 279 5.50 -7.94 -12.65
C CYS A 279 6.21 -6.95 -13.58
N ARG A 280 6.43 -5.70 -13.14
CA ARG A 280 7.28 -4.73 -13.86
C ARG A 280 8.74 -5.19 -13.83
N VAL A 281 9.28 -5.55 -14.99
CA VAL A 281 10.69 -6.01 -15.11
C VAL A 281 11.64 -4.90 -15.55
N VAL A 282 11.16 -3.98 -16.38
CA VAL A 282 11.92 -2.82 -16.85
C VAL A 282 11.15 -1.58 -16.49
N ASP A 283 11.84 -0.61 -15.88
CA ASP A 283 11.19 0.60 -15.41
C ASP A 283 10.45 1.36 -16.53
N GLY A 284 9.20 1.73 -16.25
CA GLY A 284 8.30 2.45 -17.16
C GLY A 284 7.96 1.72 -18.46
N GLN A 285 8.40 0.48 -18.65
CA GLN A 285 8.26 -0.25 -19.92
C GLN A 285 7.47 -1.54 -19.74
N ASP A 286 6.60 -1.79 -20.72
CA ASP A 286 5.93 -3.07 -20.86
C ASP A 286 6.89 -4.10 -21.47
N THR A 287 6.74 -5.36 -21.07
CA THR A 287 7.59 -6.47 -21.51
C THR A 287 6.74 -7.61 -22.04
N PRO A 288 7.26 -8.48 -22.94
CA PRO A 288 6.48 -9.62 -23.41
C PRO A 288 5.95 -10.50 -22.26
N ASP A 289 4.72 -10.98 -22.39
CA ASP A 289 4.08 -11.84 -21.37
C ASP A 289 5.00 -13.00 -20.94
N GLY A 290 5.08 -13.23 -19.62
CA GLY A 290 5.89 -14.30 -19.03
C GLY A 290 7.35 -13.92 -18.79
N THR A 291 7.79 -12.71 -19.17
CA THR A 291 9.13 -12.20 -18.85
C THR A 291 9.35 -12.14 -17.33
N CYS A 292 8.30 -11.79 -16.56
CA CYS A 292 8.38 -11.70 -15.11
C CYS A 292 8.80 -13.02 -14.45
N ALA A 293 8.24 -14.15 -14.89
CA ALA A 293 8.59 -15.47 -14.35
C ALA A 293 10.07 -15.80 -14.57
N ALA A 294 10.62 -15.48 -15.75
CA ALA A 294 12.02 -15.74 -16.07
C ALA A 294 13.00 -14.92 -15.21
N PHE A 295 12.68 -13.64 -14.96
CA PHE A 295 13.49 -12.79 -14.08
C PHE A 295 13.34 -13.17 -12.60
N SER A 296 12.12 -13.52 -12.20
CA SER A 296 11.82 -13.87 -10.81
C SER A 296 12.48 -15.20 -10.40
N ALA A 297 12.78 -16.10 -11.34
CA ALA A 297 13.54 -17.32 -11.09
C ALA A 297 14.98 -17.07 -10.56
N THR A 298 15.50 -15.85 -10.73
CA THR A 298 16.82 -15.44 -10.22
C THR A 298 16.74 -14.44 -9.07
N SER A 299 15.52 -14.02 -8.68
CA SER A 299 15.29 -13.04 -7.63
C SER A 299 14.88 -13.74 -6.33
N PRO A 300 15.57 -13.52 -5.19
CA PRO A 300 15.17 -14.08 -3.91
C PRO A 300 13.74 -13.66 -3.54
N GLY A 301 12.80 -14.60 -3.60
CA GLY A 301 11.37 -14.34 -3.31
C GLY A 301 10.72 -13.27 -4.20
N GLY A 302 11.30 -12.93 -5.36
CA GLY A 302 10.78 -11.87 -6.24
C GLY A 302 10.98 -10.43 -5.73
N PHE A 303 11.87 -10.23 -4.76
CA PHE A 303 12.13 -8.96 -4.06
C PHE A 303 12.55 -7.80 -4.99
N LEU A 304 13.51 -8.05 -5.89
CA LEU A 304 14.17 -6.99 -6.67
C LEU A 304 13.37 -6.48 -7.86
N VAL A 305 12.27 -7.13 -8.22
CA VAL A 305 11.56 -6.93 -9.48
C VAL A 305 10.11 -6.55 -9.24
N GLY A 306 9.65 -5.49 -9.89
CA GLY A 306 8.29 -5.01 -9.83
C GLY A 306 8.18 -3.59 -9.29
N THR A 307 6.98 -3.04 -9.41
CA THR A 307 6.52 -1.84 -8.71
C THR A 307 5.60 -2.25 -7.58
N ASP A 308 5.69 -1.58 -6.43
CA ASP A 308 4.73 -1.74 -5.34
C ASP A 308 3.41 -1.09 -5.76
N PRO A 309 2.33 -1.86 -5.98
CA PRO A 309 1.05 -1.29 -6.40
C PRO A 309 0.50 -0.29 -5.37
N ASN A 310 0.76 -0.48 -4.07
CA ASN A 310 0.30 0.41 -3.01
C ASN A 310 1.29 1.54 -2.69
N ARG A 311 2.20 1.85 -3.63
CA ARG A 311 2.96 3.10 -3.72
C ARG A 311 2.77 3.83 -5.05
N ASN A 312 1.96 3.27 -5.95
CA ASN A 312 1.80 3.74 -7.33
C ASN A 312 0.52 4.55 -7.57
N TYR A 313 -0.29 4.80 -6.53
CA TYR A 313 -1.47 5.66 -6.66
C TYR A 313 -1.07 7.14 -6.63
N GLY A 314 -1.92 8.01 -7.18
CA GLY A 314 -1.58 9.43 -7.34
C GLY A 314 -1.63 10.30 -6.09
N GLY A 315 -2.22 9.83 -4.99
CA GLY A 315 -2.33 10.61 -3.74
C GLY A 315 -0.96 10.78 -3.08
N PHE A 316 -0.42 12.01 -3.12
CA PHE A 316 0.91 12.33 -2.58
C PHE A 316 2.05 11.50 -3.18
N TRP A 317 1.86 10.93 -4.37
CA TRP A 317 2.81 10.02 -4.99
C TRP A 317 4.24 10.54 -5.01
N GLY A 318 5.19 9.66 -4.68
CA GLY A 318 6.62 9.96 -4.67
C GLY A 318 7.12 10.77 -3.47
N GLY A 319 6.34 10.82 -2.39
CA GLY A 319 6.79 11.36 -1.12
C GLY A 319 7.40 10.30 -0.20
N PRO A 320 7.52 10.60 1.11
CA PRO A 320 8.09 9.69 2.09
C PRO A 320 7.42 8.31 2.10
N GLY A 321 8.20 7.29 2.44
CA GLY A 321 7.75 5.90 2.47
C GLY A 321 7.60 5.22 1.11
N ALA A 322 8.03 5.87 0.03
CA ALA A 322 7.99 5.34 -1.32
C ALA A 322 9.35 5.58 -1.99
N SER A 323 10.01 4.52 -2.44
CA SER A 323 11.36 4.61 -3.03
C SER A 323 11.30 4.88 -4.54
N ASP A 324 12.28 5.62 -5.05
CA ASP A 324 12.53 5.78 -6.49
C ASP A 324 13.56 4.78 -7.05
N LEU A 325 14.16 3.97 -6.18
CA LEU A 325 15.07 2.90 -6.57
C LEU A 325 14.25 1.67 -7.01
N PHE A 326 14.39 1.27 -8.28
CA PHE A 326 13.64 0.15 -8.86
C PHE A 326 13.72 -1.17 -8.07
N ALA A 327 14.88 -1.43 -7.46
CA ALA A 327 15.16 -2.64 -6.70
C ALA A 327 14.46 -2.67 -5.32
N ASP A 328 14.01 -1.52 -4.82
CA ASP A 328 13.43 -1.36 -3.49
C ASP A 328 12.04 -2.02 -3.39
N PRO A 329 11.67 -2.63 -2.24
CA PRO A 329 10.35 -3.24 -2.04
C PRO A 329 9.20 -2.25 -2.11
N THR A 330 9.46 -0.97 -1.82
CA THR A 330 8.49 0.13 -1.86
C THR A 330 8.63 0.98 -3.12
N TYR A 331 9.29 0.45 -4.16
CA TYR A 331 9.47 1.16 -5.43
C TYR A 331 8.13 1.67 -5.99
N ARG A 332 8.02 2.99 -6.11
CA ARG A 332 6.78 3.72 -6.41
C ARG A 332 6.31 3.66 -7.87
N GLY A 333 7.15 3.14 -8.77
CA GLY A 333 6.94 3.14 -10.21
C GLY A 333 7.51 4.38 -10.91
N ALA A 334 7.46 4.39 -12.24
CA ALA A 334 7.98 5.49 -13.06
C ALA A 334 7.14 6.78 -12.99
N GLY A 335 5.89 6.67 -12.55
CA GLY A 335 4.89 7.73 -12.53
C GLY A 335 3.68 7.33 -11.70
N PRO A 336 2.83 8.28 -11.27
CA PRO A 336 1.56 7.95 -10.65
C PRO A 336 0.71 7.19 -11.66
N PHE A 337 0.16 6.05 -11.26
CA PHE A 337 -0.60 5.13 -12.11
C PHE A 337 0.18 4.57 -13.32
N SER A 338 1.50 4.42 -13.21
CA SER A 338 2.30 3.72 -14.22
C SER A 338 1.89 2.26 -14.40
N GLU A 339 1.33 1.64 -13.37
CA GLU A 339 0.95 0.23 -13.39
C GLU A 339 -0.48 0.00 -13.92
N PRO A 340 -0.70 -1.01 -14.78
CA PRO A 340 -2.04 -1.32 -15.27
C PRO A 340 -3.00 -1.75 -14.15
N GLU A 341 -2.49 -2.40 -13.11
CA GLU A 341 -3.29 -2.83 -11.96
C GLU A 341 -3.89 -1.63 -11.21
N THR A 342 -3.09 -0.58 -10.95
CA THR A 342 -3.57 0.63 -10.28
C THR A 342 -4.46 1.48 -11.18
N ARG A 343 -4.23 1.48 -12.51
CA ARG A 343 -5.16 2.10 -13.48
C ARG A 343 -6.53 1.44 -13.50
N ASN A 344 -6.60 0.12 -13.30
CA ASN A 344 -7.87 -0.60 -13.19
C ASN A 344 -8.66 -0.16 -11.95
N VAL A 345 -7.99 -0.05 -10.80
CA VAL A 345 -8.61 0.46 -9.56
C VAL A 345 -9.05 1.92 -9.74
N ARG A 346 -8.20 2.77 -10.34
CA ARG A 346 -8.55 4.15 -10.71
C ARG A 346 -9.81 4.21 -11.55
N HIS A 347 -9.90 3.41 -12.62
CA HIS A 347 -11.08 3.36 -13.48
C HIS A 347 -12.35 2.98 -12.69
N LEU A 348 -12.26 2.00 -11.80
CA LEU A 348 -13.39 1.55 -10.99
C LEU A 348 -13.94 2.66 -10.11
N ILE A 349 -13.04 3.36 -9.40
CA ILE A 349 -13.37 4.43 -8.46
C ILE A 349 -13.85 5.67 -9.20
N SER A 350 -13.15 6.08 -10.27
CA SER A 350 -13.50 7.26 -11.06
C SER A 350 -14.83 7.17 -11.80
N THR A 351 -15.38 5.96 -11.95
CA THR A 351 -16.66 5.72 -12.66
C THR A 351 -17.83 5.40 -11.72
N ARG A 352 -17.63 5.49 -10.40
CA ARG A 352 -18.63 5.18 -9.38
C ARG A 352 -18.63 6.23 -8.28
N GLN A 353 -19.73 6.30 -7.54
CA GLN A 353 -19.82 7.11 -6.33
C GLN A 353 -19.36 6.24 -5.15
N VAL A 354 -18.04 6.07 -5.03
CA VAL A 354 -17.42 5.26 -3.95
C VAL A 354 -17.37 6.10 -2.69
N THR A 355 -18.27 5.83 -1.74
CA THR A 355 -18.42 6.58 -0.49
C THR A 355 -17.59 6.01 0.64
N MET A 356 -17.23 4.72 0.54
CA MET A 356 -16.30 4.05 1.44
C MET A 356 -15.49 2.99 0.68
N MET A 357 -14.28 2.72 1.16
CA MET A 357 -13.38 1.72 0.62
C MET A 357 -12.57 1.03 1.72
N ILE A 358 -12.33 -0.27 1.53
CA ILE A 358 -11.33 -1.03 2.28
C ILE A 358 -10.29 -1.62 1.31
N SER A 359 -9.01 -1.41 1.57
CA SER A 359 -7.92 -2.23 1.03
C SER A 359 -7.52 -3.26 2.07
N ASN A 360 -7.76 -4.55 1.80
CA ASN A 360 -7.27 -5.61 2.67
C ASN A 360 -5.81 -5.92 2.32
N HIS A 361 -5.01 -6.07 3.36
CA HIS A 361 -3.60 -6.42 3.41
C HIS A 361 -3.37 -7.49 4.50
N THR A 362 -2.14 -7.94 4.70
CA THR A 362 -1.74 -8.96 5.68
C THR A 362 -0.26 -8.74 5.99
N PHE A 363 0.20 -8.57 7.23
CA PHE A 363 -0.45 -8.81 8.52
C PHE A 363 -0.08 -7.73 9.53
N SER A 364 -0.89 -7.56 10.58
CA SER A 364 -0.61 -6.81 11.82
C SER A 364 -1.79 -6.73 12.81
N ASN A 365 -2.99 -7.21 12.46
CA ASN A 365 -4.25 -6.93 13.17
C ASN A 365 -4.54 -5.42 13.32
N LEU A 366 -4.49 -4.69 12.20
CA LEU A 366 -4.70 -3.23 12.17
C LEU A 366 -5.85 -2.82 11.27
N VAL A 367 -6.48 -1.70 11.64
CA VAL A 367 -7.33 -0.88 10.79
C VAL A 367 -6.68 0.49 10.71
N LEU A 368 -6.10 0.81 9.55
CA LEU A 368 -5.37 2.04 9.29
C LEU A 368 -6.27 3.08 8.63
N ARG A 369 -5.97 4.36 8.90
CA ARG A 369 -6.73 5.51 8.43
C ARG A 369 -5.83 6.53 7.73
N PRO A 370 -6.32 7.17 6.67
CA PRO A 370 -5.64 8.28 6.01
C PRO A 370 -5.38 9.47 6.95
N ASN A 371 -4.37 10.30 6.69
CA ASN A 371 -3.36 10.07 5.65
C ASN A 371 -2.27 9.11 6.14
N GLY A 372 -1.60 8.46 5.19
CA GLY A 372 -0.41 7.62 5.43
C GLY A 372 0.83 8.41 5.83
N VAL A 373 0.78 9.75 5.81
CA VAL A 373 1.89 10.65 6.15
C VAL A 373 1.62 11.36 7.48
N ASN A 374 2.65 11.51 8.31
CA ASN A 374 2.56 12.23 9.57
C ASN A 374 2.11 13.69 9.36
N PRO A 375 1.18 14.20 10.19
CA PRO A 375 0.64 15.56 10.08
C PRO A 375 1.68 16.69 10.05
N THR A 376 2.86 16.46 10.65
CA THR A 376 3.94 17.45 10.73
C THR A 376 4.90 17.42 9.54
N THR A 377 4.85 16.37 8.71
CA THR A 377 5.69 16.27 7.51
C THR A 377 5.31 17.39 6.54
N ILE A 378 6.31 18.09 6.00
CA ILE A 378 6.11 19.18 5.03
C ILE A 378 5.74 18.58 3.67
N GLY A 379 4.54 18.89 3.19
CA GLY A 379 4.01 18.40 1.93
C GLY A 379 4.40 19.23 0.71
N PHE A 380 3.80 18.88 -0.43
CA PHE A 380 4.05 19.44 -1.76
C PHE A 380 3.84 20.96 -1.88
N ASP A 381 3.11 21.58 -0.96
CA ASP A 381 2.82 23.02 -0.94
C ASP A 381 3.70 23.80 0.05
N GLY A 382 4.72 23.15 0.62
CA GLY A 382 5.63 23.76 1.58
C GLY A 382 5.03 23.94 2.98
N LEU A 383 3.87 23.34 3.24
CA LEU A 383 3.17 23.37 4.52
C LEU A 383 3.10 21.97 5.13
N PRO A 384 2.96 21.84 6.47
CA PRO A 384 2.63 20.56 7.08
C PRO A 384 1.39 19.94 6.42
N VAL A 385 1.44 18.63 6.15
CA VAL A 385 0.32 17.90 5.53
C VAL A 385 -0.95 18.04 6.36
N GLY A 386 -0.82 18.10 7.69
CA GLY A 386 -1.92 18.15 8.63
C GLY A 386 -2.65 16.82 8.73
N ASP A 387 -3.54 16.73 9.71
CA ASP A 387 -4.41 15.56 9.83
C ASP A 387 -5.48 15.56 8.73
N ALA A 388 -6.05 14.40 8.44
CA ALA A 388 -7.18 14.30 7.53
C ALA A 388 -8.36 15.14 8.08
N PRO A 389 -9.03 15.98 7.27
CA PRO A 389 -10.16 16.78 7.75
C PRO A 389 -11.29 15.97 8.39
N ASP A 390 -11.48 14.72 7.95
CA ASP A 390 -12.49 13.79 8.49
C ASP A 390 -11.92 12.81 9.53
N GLU A 391 -10.70 13.01 10.04
CA GLU A 391 -10.01 12.08 10.96
C GLU A 391 -10.89 11.62 12.11
N GLN A 392 -11.56 12.55 12.81
CA GLN A 392 -12.42 12.20 13.94
C GLN A 392 -13.54 11.25 13.52
N ALA A 393 -14.21 11.51 12.40
CA ALA A 393 -15.29 10.66 11.90
C ALA A 393 -14.75 9.28 11.46
N MET A 394 -13.60 9.25 10.78
CA MET A 394 -12.95 8.00 10.41
C MET A 394 -12.49 7.20 11.65
N LYS A 395 -12.08 7.87 12.74
CA LYS A 395 -11.74 7.24 14.02
C LYS A 395 -12.92 6.52 14.63
N GLU A 396 -14.07 7.18 14.65
CA GLU A 396 -15.31 6.63 15.20
C GLU A 396 -15.80 5.42 14.39
N VAL A 397 -15.72 5.50 13.05
CA VAL A 397 -16.03 4.37 12.17
C VAL A 397 -15.05 3.22 12.39
N GLY A 398 -13.74 3.51 12.42
CA GLY A 398 -12.68 2.56 12.72
C GLY A 398 -12.89 1.85 14.05
N ALA A 399 -13.24 2.58 15.12
CA ALA A 399 -13.52 2.01 16.43
C ALA A 399 -14.73 1.05 16.44
N ARG A 400 -15.78 1.35 15.65
CA ARG A 400 -16.91 0.42 15.50
C ARG A 400 -16.51 -0.83 14.72
N MET A 401 -15.65 -0.72 13.71
CA MET A 401 -15.12 -1.88 13.00
C MET A 401 -14.25 -2.73 13.93
N THR A 402 -13.29 -2.12 14.64
CA THR A 402 -12.35 -2.85 15.50
C THR A 402 -12.97 -3.46 16.74
N ALA A 403 -14.08 -2.90 17.23
CA ALA A 403 -14.91 -3.54 18.25
C ALA A 403 -15.38 -4.95 17.83
N ASN A 404 -15.45 -5.24 16.52
CA ASN A 404 -15.94 -6.49 15.95
C ASN A 404 -14.86 -7.45 15.47
N ASN A 405 -13.56 -7.09 15.46
CA ASN A 405 -12.48 -8.02 15.09
C ASN A 405 -11.29 -8.02 16.07
N GLY A 406 -11.25 -7.07 17.02
CA GLY A 406 -10.19 -6.99 18.02
C GLY A 406 -8.89 -6.33 17.53
N TYR A 407 -8.89 -5.74 16.33
CA TYR A 407 -7.72 -5.06 15.77
C TYR A 407 -7.46 -3.70 16.43
N ALA A 408 -6.27 -3.14 16.25
CA ALA A 408 -6.00 -1.76 16.64
C ALA A 408 -6.47 -0.78 15.54
N ASN A 409 -7.02 0.37 15.95
CA ASN A 409 -7.45 1.44 15.06
C ASN A 409 -6.49 2.62 15.19
N ILE A 410 -5.58 2.78 14.23
CA ILE A 410 -4.47 3.74 14.29
C ILE A 410 -4.37 4.55 13.00
N HIS A 411 -3.56 5.62 13.00
CA HIS A 411 -3.20 6.26 11.74
C HIS A 411 -2.22 5.40 10.95
N GLY A 412 -2.24 5.49 9.61
CA GLY A 412 -1.27 4.79 8.76
C GLY A 412 0.18 5.16 9.09
N TRP A 413 0.45 6.45 9.31
CA TRP A 413 1.80 6.97 9.59
C TRP A 413 2.40 6.52 10.93
N GLU A 414 1.59 5.99 11.87
CA GLU A 414 2.10 5.46 13.14
C GLU A 414 3.00 4.23 12.94
N LEU A 415 2.81 3.52 11.82
CA LEU A 415 3.76 2.51 11.36
C LEU A 415 5.04 3.21 10.89
N TYR A 416 4.92 3.93 9.79
CA TYR A 416 5.90 4.78 9.14
C TYR A 416 5.16 5.61 8.08
N ASP A 417 5.75 6.71 7.62
CA ASP A 417 5.14 7.49 6.53
C ASP A 417 5.00 6.62 5.29
N THR A 418 3.88 6.77 4.58
CA THR A 418 3.60 6.11 3.29
C THR A 418 2.90 7.09 2.36
N THR A 419 3.26 7.04 1.08
CA THR A 419 2.63 7.85 0.03
C THR A 419 2.29 7.00 -1.18
N GLY A 420 1.33 7.46 -1.99
CA GLY A 420 0.89 6.73 -3.17
C GLY A 420 0.10 5.45 -2.84
N THR A 421 -0.58 5.41 -1.69
CA THR A 421 -1.46 4.30 -1.30
C THR A 421 -2.87 4.47 -1.88
N THR A 422 -3.60 3.35 -1.96
CA THR A 422 -4.93 3.27 -2.58
C THR A 422 -5.96 4.11 -1.82
N GLU A 423 -5.98 3.94 -0.49
CA GLU A 423 -6.90 4.58 0.44
C GLU A 423 -6.66 6.08 0.53
N ASP A 424 -5.41 6.53 0.56
CA ASP A 424 -5.06 7.95 0.56
C ASP A 424 -5.50 8.62 -0.73
N TRP A 425 -5.18 8.02 -1.88
CA TRP A 425 -5.63 8.57 -3.16
C TRP A 425 -7.15 8.59 -3.24
N SER A 426 -7.84 7.49 -2.91
CA SER A 426 -9.29 7.45 -3.00
C SER A 426 -9.96 8.50 -2.11
N TYR A 427 -9.48 8.64 -0.87
CA TYR A 427 -9.97 9.65 0.07
C TYR A 427 -9.72 11.06 -0.47
N ASN A 428 -8.49 11.36 -0.89
CA ASN A 428 -8.11 12.69 -1.37
C ASN A 428 -8.66 13.02 -2.77
N ALA A 429 -9.01 12.03 -3.60
CA ALA A 429 -9.56 12.22 -4.94
C ALA A 429 -11.10 12.22 -4.96
N THR A 430 -11.75 11.36 -4.18
CA THR A 430 -13.23 11.25 -4.21
C THR A 430 -13.89 11.77 -2.94
N GLY A 431 -13.18 11.85 -1.82
CA GLY A 431 -13.75 12.15 -0.53
C GLY A 431 -14.54 11.01 0.11
N GLY A 432 -14.61 9.82 -0.50
CA GLY A 432 -15.09 8.62 0.19
C GLY A 432 -14.11 8.19 1.28
N TYR A 433 -14.57 7.65 2.41
CA TYR A 433 -13.65 7.17 3.45
C TYR A 433 -12.83 5.99 2.95
N GLY A 434 -11.52 6.03 3.16
CA GLY A 434 -10.59 4.93 2.85
C GLY A 434 -10.08 4.31 4.15
N PHE A 435 -9.96 2.99 4.18
CA PHE A 435 -9.34 2.25 5.27
C PHE A 435 -8.45 1.14 4.71
N THR A 436 -7.38 0.83 5.44
CA THR A 436 -6.56 -0.37 5.18
C THR A 436 -6.72 -1.35 6.34
N PHE A 437 -6.92 -2.62 6.02
CA PHE A 437 -6.98 -3.70 7.01
C PHE A 437 -5.71 -4.55 6.90
N GLU A 438 -4.93 -4.66 7.96
CA GLU A 438 -3.81 -5.60 8.04
C GLU A 438 -4.28 -6.87 8.76
N ILE A 439 -4.64 -7.90 7.98
CA ILE A 439 -5.30 -9.10 8.50
C ILE A 439 -4.28 -10.07 9.10
N GLY A 440 -4.58 -10.61 10.28
CA GLY A 440 -3.74 -11.60 10.94
C GLY A 440 -2.62 -10.96 11.77
N PRO A 441 -2.07 -11.66 12.78
CA PRO A 441 -1.08 -11.06 13.69
C PRO A 441 0.37 -11.42 13.39
N ASN A 442 0.64 -12.49 12.62
CA ASN A 442 1.91 -13.20 12.81
C ASN A 442 2.74 -13.49 11.55
N GLU A 443 2.11 -13.73 10.40
CA GLU A 443 2.81 -14.13 9.18
C GLU A 443 1.92 -13.91 7.93
N PHE A 444 2.53 -13.90 6.75
CA PHE A 444 1.83 -13.70 5.48
C PHE A 444 0.94 -14.88 5.06
N HIS A 445 1.31 -16.11 5.44
CA HIS A 445 0.63 -17.34 5.05
C HIS A 445 0.27 -18.20 6.29
N PRO A 446 -0.58 -17.72 7.20
CA PRO A 446 -0.97 -18.52 8.35
C PRO A 446 -1.69 -19.81 7.91
N PRO A 447 -1.74 -20.88 8.73
CA PRO A 447 -2.59 -22.03 8.45
C PRO A 447 -4.01 -21.61 8.10
N PHE A 448 -4.60 -22.19 7.05
CA PHE A 448 -5.86 -21.72 6.48
C PHE A 448 -7.03 -21.75 7.50
N ALA A 449 -7.00 -22.66 8.47
CA ALA A 449 -7.96 -22.69 9.58
C ALA A 449 -7.98 -21.38 10.40
N GLN A 450 -6.84 -20.69 10.54
CA GLN A 450 -6.78 -19.39 11.21
C GLN A 450 -7.45 -18.29 10.39
N VAL A 451 -7.32 -18.33 9.05
CA VAL A 451 -8.03 -17.41 8.14
C VAL A 451 -9.55 -17.58 8.26
N VAL A 452 -10.01 -18.83 8.41
CA VAL A 452 -11.42 -19.15 8.67
C VAL A 452 -11.87 -18.52 9.98
N ASP A 453 -11.14 -18.81 11.07
CA ASP A 453 -11.46 -18.36 12.42
C ASP A 453 -11.50 -16.83 12.51
N GLU A 454 -10.56 -16.14 11.90
CA GLU A 454 -10.49 -14.68 11.90
C GLU A 454 -11.61 -14.02 11.09
N TYR A 455 -12.04 -14.63 9.98
CA TYR A 455 -13.18 -14.13 9.22
C TYR A 455 -14.49 -14.25 10.01
N VAL A 456 -14.75 -15.43 10.59
CA VAL A 456 -16.03 -15.74 11.26
C VAL A 456 -16.07 -15.31 12.73
N GLY A 457 -14.92 -14.98 13.33
CA GLY A 457 -14.81 -14.68 14.76
C GLY A 457 -14.89 -15.94 15.61
N ALA A 458 -14.09 -16.95 15.29
CA ALA A 458 -13.89 -18.18 16.05
C ALA A 458 -12.43 -18.28 16.53
N GLY A 459 -12.07 -19.37 17.22
CA GLY A 459 -10.71 -19.56 17.74
C GLY A 459 -10.29 -18.41 18.68
N GLU A 460 -9.12 -17.82 18.40
CA GLU A 460 -8.58 -16.66 19.13
C GLU A 460 -9.43 -15.38 18.96
N TYR A 461 -10.26 -15.37 17.93
CA TYR A 461 -11.16 -14.27 17.56
C TYR A 461 -12.60 -14.51 18.01
N ALA A 462 -12.85 -15.41 18.97
CA ALA A 462 -14.19 -15.80 19.41
C ALA A 462 -15.12 -14.60 19.71
N GLY A 463 -16.20 -14.47 18.91
CA GLY A 463 -17.18 -13.39 19.00
C GLY A 463 -16.77 -12.09 18.30
N LYS A 464 -15.64 -12.07 17.59
CA LYS A 464 -15.06 -10.90 16.92
C LYS A 464 -14.43 -11.29 15.57
N GLY A 465 -15.20 -11.29 14.48
CA GLY A 465 -14.69 -11.61 13.14
C GLY A 465 -14.68 -10.44 12.15
N ASN A 466 -13.78 -10.47 11.17
CA ASN A 466 -13.71 -9.47 10.10
C ASN A 466 -15.03 -9.35 9.31
N ARG A 467 -15.82 -10.42 9.21
CA ARG A 467 -17.16 -10.39 8.61
C ARG A 467 -18.05 -9.29 9.20
N GLU A 468 -18.06 -9.14 10.52
CA GLU A 468 -18.90 -8.14 11.19
C GLU A 468 -18.34 -6.72 11.02
N ALA A 469 -17.01 -6.57 11.04
CA ALA A 469 -16.35 -5.29 10.73
C ALA A 469 -16.69 -4.80 9.31
N TYR A 470 -16.69 -5.69 8.31
CA TYR A 470 -17.08 -5.35 6.94
C TYR A 470 -18.55 -4.98 6.78
N LEU A 471 -19.46 -5.58 7.56
CA LEU A 471 -20.87 -5.17 7.59
C LEU A 471 -21.04 -3.77 8.20
N VAL A 472 -20.28 -3.43 9.25
CA VAL A 472 -20.26 -2.08 9.83
C VAL A 472 -19.74 -1.05 8.81
N ALA A 473 -18.69 -1.39 8.07
CA ALA A 473 -18.21 -0.56 6.97
C ALA A 473 -19.30 -0.33 5.91
N PHE A 474 -19.99 -1.39 5.49
CA PHE A 474 -21.05 -1.24 4.49
C PHE A 474 -22.23 -0.41 5.01
N GLU A 475 -22.56 -0.50 6.31
CA GLU A 475 -23.56 0.37 6.94
C GLU A 475 -23.19 1.85 6.88
N GLU A 476 -21.91 2.16 7.09
CA GLU A 476 -21.39 3.52 6.96
C GLU A 476 -21.40 4.00 5.51
N ALA A 477 -20.99 3.14 4.57
CA ALA A 477 -20.95 3.46 3.14
C ALA A 477 -22.33 3.88 2.57
N VAL A 478 -23.42 3.33 3.13
CA VAL A 478 -24.79 3.67 2.72
C VAL A 478 -25.44 4.75 3.59
N SER A 479 -24.72 5.27 4.59
CA SER A 479 -25.23 6.31 5.48
C SER A 479 -25.14 7.68 4.83
N ARG A 480 -26.28 8.35 4.65
CA ARG A 480 -26.36 9.70 4.07
C ARG A 480 -25.78 10.81 4.94
N THR A 481 -25.29 10.49 6.14
CA THR A 481 -24.47 11.40 6.94
C THR A 481 -23.03 11.45 6.43
N SER A 482 -22.62 10.42 5.69
CA SER A 482 -21.22 10.13 5.38
C SER A 482 -20.88 10.46 3.92
N HIS A 483 -21.87 10.89 3.14
CA HIS A 483 -21.73 11.37 1.76
C HIS A 483 -22.83 12.39 1.43
N ALA A 484 -22.74 13.01 0.27
CA ALA A 484 -23.69 14.02 -0.20
C ALA A 484 -24.87 13.39 -0.96
N VAL A 485 -26.02 14.06 -1.00
CA VAL A 485 -27.17 13.60 -1.77
C VAL A 485 -27.68 14.72 -2.66
N ILE A 486 -27.89 14.42 -3.94
CA ILE A 486 -28.64 15.30 -4.84
C ILE A 486 -29.97 14.66 -5.19
N SER A 487 -31.01 15.48 -5.28
CA SER A 487 -32.35 15.04 -5.66
C SER A 487 -32.96 16.03 -6.63
N GLY A 488 -34.03 15.65 -7.32
CA GLY A 488 -34.72 16.58 -8.21
C GLY A 488 -35.75 15.92 -9.10
N ARG A 489 -36.23 16.69 -10.07
CA ARG A 489 -37.17 16.21 -11.08
C ARG A 489 -36.52 16.14 -12.45
N ALA A 490 -36.58 14.98 -13.08
CA ALA A 490 -36.10 14.75 -14.44
C ALA A 490 -37.07 13.83 -15.18
N PRO A 491 -37.13 13.90 -16.53
CA PRO A 491 -37.99 13.02 -17.31
C PRO A 491 -37.65 11.54 -17.09
N LEU A 492 -38.64 10.65 -17.21
CA LEU A 492 -38.43 9.19 -17.14
C LEU A 492 -37.51 8.75 -18.30
N GLY A 493 -36.49 7.96 -18.00
CA GLY A 493 -35.50 7.48 -18.97
C GLY A 493 -34.40 8.51 -19.32
N ALA A 494 -34.34 9.64 -18.60
CA ALA A 494 -33.25 10.59 -18.73
C ALA A 494 -31.95 9.99 -18.20
N THR A 495 -30.87 10.19 -18.97
CA THR A 495 -29.51 9.93 -18.45
C THR A 495 -29.05 11.21 -17.77
N LEU A 496 -28.78 11.10 -16.46
CA LEU A 496 -28.10 12.15 -15.73
C LEU A 496 -26.63 11.77 -15.62
N ARG A 497 -25.73 12.68 -16.00
CA ARG A 497 -24.28 12.48 -15.89
C ARG A 497 -23.70 13.54 -14.97
N LEU A 498 -22.96 13.09 -13.97
CA LEU A 498 -22.22 13.91 -13.05
C LEU A 498 -20.74 13.80 -13.41
N ARG A 499 -20.08 14.93 -13.66
CA ARG A 499 -18.67 14.99 -14.05
C ARG A 499 -17.94 16.03 -13.23
N LYS A 500 -16.71 15.72 -12.82
CA LYS A 500 -15.80 16.64 -12.17
C LYS A 500 -14.38 16.34 -12.62
N GLU A 501 -13.61 17.38 -12.86
CA GLU A 501 -12.23 17.31 -13.30
C GLU A 501 -11.40 18.22 -12.40
N PHE A 502 -10.25 17.73 -11.94
CA PHE A 502 -9.43 18.42 -10.96
C PHE A 502 -7.98 17.96 -11.06
N VAL A 503 -7.08 18.75 -10.47
CA VAL A 503 -5.67 18.38 -10.32
C VAL A 503 -5.51 17.59 -9.02
N THR A 504 -4.87 16.44 -9.11
CA THR A 504 -4.44 15.65 -7.95
C THR A 504 -2.96 15.94 -7.70
N PRO A 505 -2.60 16.44 -6.52
CA PRO A 505 -1.21 16.73 -6.21
C PRO A 505 -0.43 15.45 -5.91
N THR A 506 0.78 15.39 -6.44
CA THR A 506 1.84 14.47 -6.05
C THR A 506 2.82 15.18 -5.11
N TRP A 507 3.82 14.48 -4.58
CA TRP A 507 4.80 15.10 -3.69
C TRP A 507 5.62 16.19 -4.40
N SER A 508 6.07 15.90 -5.62
CA SER A 508 6.74 16.85 -6.49
C SER A 508 5.71 17.47 -7.46
N PRO A 509 5.46 18.80 -7.43
CA PRO A 509 4.39 19.43 -8.22
C PRO A 509 4.47 19.21 -9.74
N GLU A 510 5.65 18.94 -10.29
CA GLU A 510 5.88 18.62 -11.70
C GLU A 510 5.22 17.30 -12.14
N ASN A 511 4.90 16.41 -11.20
CA ASN A 511 4.23 15.13 -11.45
C ASN A 511 2.71 15.20 -11.20
N ASN A 512 2.18 16.37 -10.85
CA ASN A 512 0.75 16.58 -10.68
C ASN A 512 0.00 16.21 -11.96
N PHE A 513 -1.16 15.57 -11.81
CA PHE A 513 -1.94 15.08 -12.93
C PHE A 513 -3.42 15.40 -12.78
N THR A 514 -4.14 15.37 -13.89
CA THR A 514 -5.59 15.60 -13.91
C THR A 514 -6.33 14.28 -13.63
N ASP A 515 -7.18 14.31 -12.61
CA ASP A 515 -8.19 13.29 -12.36
C ASP A 515 -9.55 13.73 -12.91
N THR A 516 -10.32 12.74 -13.35
CA THR A 516 -11.71 12.94 -13.77
C THR A 516 -12.57 11.91 -13.07
N LEU A 517 -13.62 12.39 -12.39
CA LEU A 517 -14.69 11.55 -11.87
C LEU A 517 -15.91 11.74 -12.76
N GLU A 518 -16.46 10.65 -13.26
CA GLU A 518 -17.65 10.68 -14.11
C GLU A 518 -18.58 9.50 -13.81
N THR A 519 -19.80 9.80 -13.37
CA THR A 519 -20.80 8.80 -13.05
C THR A 519 -22.10 9.08 -13.79
N THR A 520 -22.89 8.03 -14.02
CA THR A 520 -24.19 8.16 -14.70
C THR A 520 -25.29 7.47 -13.92
N MET A 521 -26.48 8.08 -13.92
CA MET A 521 -27.73 7.43 -13.53
C MET A 521 -28.77 7.54 -14.64
N VAL A 522 -29.70 6.60 -14.69
CA VAL A 522 -30.87 6.62 -15.57
C VAL A 522 -32.11 6.70 -14.71
N THR A 523 -32.92 7.73 -14.92
CA THR A 523 -34.12 7.96 -14.13
C THR A 523 -35.18 6.89 -14.40
N ASN A 524 -35.64 6.22 -13.35
CA ASN A 524 -36.74 5.25 -13.39
C ASN A 524 -38.08 5.85 -12.93
N SER A 525 -38.09 7.12 -12.53
CA SER A 525 -39.26 7.87 -12.10
C SER A 525 -39.08 9.36 -12.45
N LYS A 526 -40.12 10.17 -12.24
CA LYS A 526 -40.03 11.64 -12.43
C LYS A 526 -39.19 12.34 -11.37
N ASN A 527 -39.02 11.70 -10.21
CA ASN A 527 -38.15 12.15 -9.15
C ASN A 527 -36.90 11.26 -9.12
N PHE A 528 -35.74 11.85 -8.87
CA PHE A 528 -34.52 11.10 -8.65
C PHE A 528 -33.91 11.49 -7.31
N VAL A 529 -33.18 10.54 -6.74
CA VAL A 529 -32.26 10.73 -5.62
C VAL A 529 -30.97 10.05 -6.03
N TRP A 530 -29.86 10.73 -5.82
CA TRP A 530 -28.53 10.25 -6.18
C TRP A 530 -27.61 10.52 -5.00
N ASP A 531 -27.11 9.45 -4.41
CA ASP A 531 -26.06 9.46 -3.41
C ASP A 531 -24.72 9.65 -4.12
N ILE A 532 -24.00 10.72 -3.77
CA ILE A 532 -22.77 11.15 -4.44
C ILE A 532 -21.69 11.49 -3.41
N ASN A 533 -20.44 11.35 -3.83
CA ASN A 533 -19.29 11.96 -3.21
C ASN A 533 -19.43 13.49 -3.19
N GLN A 534 -18.96 14.10 -2.12
CA GLN A 534 -18.99 15.54 -1.91
C GLN A 534 -18.15 16.29 -2.95
N SER A 535 -18.43 17.60 -3.06
CA SER A 535 -17.81 18.45 -4.08
C SER A 535 -16.40 18.86 -3.64
N THR A 536 -16.22 19.28 -2.39
CA THR A 536 -14.91 19.64 -1.85
C THR A 536 -14.17 18.39 -1.37
N ARG A 537 -13.02 18.07 -1.97
CA ARG A 537 -12.20 16.91 -1.60
C ARG A 537 -11.29 17.23 -0.42
N PRO A 538 -10.89 16.24 0.39
CA PRO A 538 -10.04 16.46 1.55
C PRO A 538 -8.75 17.26 1.27
N VAL A 539 -8.04 16.96 0.19
CA VAL A 539 -6.77 17.62 -0.17
C VAL A 539 -6.90 19.12 -0.49
N VAL A 540 -8.11 19.60 -0.80
CA VAL A 540 -8.39 21.01 -1.07
C VAL A 540 -9.26 21.67 0.01
N GLN A 541 -9.62 20.92 1.07
CA GLN A 541 -10.30 21.50 2.21
C GLN A 541 -9.33 22.37 3.02
N SER A 542 -9.89 23.34 3.73
CA SER A 542 -9.14 24.14 4.68
C SER A 542 -8.60 23.23 5.78
N ARG A 543 -7.29 23.29 6.02
CA ARG A 543 -6.62 22.59 7.12
C ARG A 543 -5.97 23.59 8.05
N LEU A 544 -5.92 23.26 9.33
CA LEU A 544 -5.15 24.00 10.32
C LEU A 544 -3.67 23.68 10.09
N VAL A 545 -2.89 24.70 9.74
CA VAL A 545 -1.43 24.61 9.68
C VAL A 545 -0.86 25.38 10.85
N LYS A 546 0.00 24.70 11.61
CA LYS A 546 0.83 25.35 12.62
C LYS A 546 2.07 25.86 11.90
N LEU A 547 2.09 27.17 11.63
CA LEU A 547 3.20 27.85 10.98
C LEU A 547 4.17 28.34 12.05
N LEU A 548 5.42 27.96 11.91
CA LEU A 548 6.53 28.54 12.66
C LEU A 548 6.59 30.05 12.42
N SER A 549 6.88 30.83 13.46
CA SER A 549 7.30 32.22 13.26
C SER A 549 8.52 32.26 12.34
N GLU A 550 8.57 33.21 11.40
CA GLU A 550 9.73 33.34 10.50
C GLU A 550 11.02 33.65 11.29
N GLU A 551 10.89 34.32 12.43
CA GLU A 551 12.00 34.66 13.31
C GLU A 551 11.98 33.76 14.56
N PRO A 552 13.11 33.15 14.93
CA PRO A 552 13.23 32.43 16.19
C PRO A 552 13.14 33.41 17.37
N THR A 553 12.48 33.01 18.45
CA THR A 553 12.52 33.73 19.73
C THR A 553 13.93 33.71 20.33
N ARG A 554 14.66 32.63 20.04
CA ARG A 554 16.08 32.45 20.37
C ARG A 554 16.71 31.47 19.40
N GLU A 555 17.94 31.75 18.97
CA GLU A 555 18.71 30.87 18.12
C GLU A 555 20.17 30.77 18.59
N GLU A 556 20.79 29.62 18.35
CA GLU A 556 22.21 29.39 18.56
C GLU A 556 22.79 28.55 17.40
N THR A 557 23.93 28.97 16.87
CA THR A 557 24.61 28.29 15.76
C THR A 557 25.91 27.68 16.21
N PHE A 558 26.11 26.43 15.84
CA PHE A 558 27.29 25.61 16.11
C PHE A 558 27.99 25.28 14.80
N THR A 559 29.31 25.40 14.75
CA THR A 559 30.11 24.96 13.59
C THR A 559 31.13 23.94 14.04
N GLY A 560 31.40 22.94 13.20
CA GLY A 560 32.26 21.83 13.61
C GLY A 560 32.78 20.99 12.47
N THR A 561 33.56 19.96 12.85
CA THR A 561 33.99 18.89 11.95
C THR A 561 33.78 17.53 12.58
N ALA A 562 33.09 16.61 11.88
CA ALA A 562 32.91 15.22 12.33
C ALA A 562 33.74 14.26 11.46
N ALA A 563 34.66 13.50 12.07
CA ALA A 563 35.47 12.54 11.31
C ALA A 563 34.59 11.40 10.74
N PRO A 564 34.98 10.73 9.63
CA PRO A 564 34.19 9.64 9.06
C PRO A 564 33.82 8.57 10.09
N ALA A 565 32.55 8.14 10.07
CA ALA A 565 31.98 7.18 11.03
C ALA A 565 32.14 7.61 12.51
N SER A 566 32.08 8.92 12.77
CA SER A 566 32.09 9.48 14.13
C SER A 566 31.02 10.56 14.28
N SER A 567 30.77 10.98 15.53
CA SER A 567 29.80 12.01 15.85
C SER A 567 30.38 13.12 16.73
N VAL A 568 29.76 14.30 16.69
CA VAL A 568 30.09 15.46 17.52
C VAL A 568 28.83 16.03 18.15
N ASP A 569 28.88 16.27 19.45
CA ASP A 569 27.75 16.72 20.26
C ASP A 569 27.88 18.22 20.60
N HIS A 570 26.77 18.95 20.49
CA HIS A 570 26.59 20.34 20.95
C HIS A 570 25.44 20.41 21.95
N GLU A 571 25.54 21.24 22.98
CA GLU A 571 24.46 21.42 23.95
C GLU A 571 23.65 22.68 23.66
N PHE A 572 22.32 22.55 23.65
CA PHE A 572 21.38 23.66 23.57
C PHE A 572 20.44 23.62 24.78
N VAL A 573 20.45 24.68 25.59
CA VAL A 573 19.64 24.74 26.82
C VAL A 573 18.34 25.50 26.56
N VAL A 574 17.20 24.83 26.70
CA VAL A 574 15.87 25.46 26.67
C VAL A 574 15.51 25.90 28.08
N THR A 575 15.30 27.20 28.27
CA THR A 575 14.95 27.82 29.56
C THR A 575 13.50 28.31 29.60
N GLU A 576 12.89 28.45 28.43
CA GLU A 576 11.59 28.99 28.16
C GLU A 576 10.52 27.90 28.35
N THR A 577 9.42 28.21 29.04
CA THR A 577 8.35 27.24 29.36
C THR A 577 7.27 27.15 28.29
N ASP A 578 7.19 28.14 27.42
CA ASP A 578 6.04 28.38 26.55
C ASP A 578 6.42 28.40 25.05
N GLN A 579 7.54 27.78 24.69
CA GLN A 579 7.96 27.69 23.28
C GLN A 579 7.19 26.60 22.56
N ASP A 580 6.71 26.93 21.36
CA ASP A 580 5.90 26.02 20.56
C ASP A 580 6.74 24.95 19.87
N ILE A 581 7.92 25.33 19.37
CA ILE A 581 8.79 24.45 18.61
C ILE A 581 10.27 24.75 18.93
N MET A 582 11.07 23.70 19.07
CA MET A 582 12.52 23.76 18.87
C MET A 582 12.85 23.12 17.52
N GLN A 583 13.60 23.81 16.67
CA GLN A 583 14.07 23.27 15.40
C GLN A 583 15.59 23.28 15.38
N VAL A 584 16.18 22.22 14.86
CA VAL A 584 17.62 22.10 14.63
C VAL A 584 17.83 21.81 13.16
N ASP A 585 18.48 22.72 12.46
CA ASP A 585 18.86 22.59 11.05
C ASP A 585 20.35 22.29 10.95
N LEU A 586 20.74 21.34 10.09
CA LEU A 586 22.13 20.97 9.85
C LEU A 586 22.46 21.20 8.37
N ASP A 587 23.52 21.98 8.14
CA ASP A 587 24.02 22.35 6.82
C ASP A 587 25.52 22.06 6.67
N TRP A 588 25.95 21.68 5.47
CA TRP A 588 27.32 21.35 5.10
C TRP A 588 27.53 21.48 3.58
N PRO A 589 28.75 21.56 3.05
CA PRO A 589 28.96 21.55 1.60
C PRO A 589 28.50 20.21 0.96
N THR A 590 27.62 20.26 -0.05
CA THR A 590 27.22 19.07 -0.82
C THR A 590 28.36 18.62 -1.76
N PRO A 591 28.49 17.33 -2.14
CA PRO A 591 27.52 16.22 -2.03
C PRO A 591 27.80 15.23 -0.89
N ASP A 592 28.14 15.70 0.30
CA ASP A 592 28.40 14.84 1.47
C ASP A 592 27.11 14.38 2.18
N ASP A 593 27.26 13.43 3.11
CA ASP A 593 26.18 12.83 3.89
C ASP A 593 26.47 12.89 5.40
N LEU A 594 25.69 13.71 6.11
CA LEU A 594 25.76 13.91 7.56
C LEU A 594 24.36 13.73 8.16
N ASP A 595 24.25 12.97 9.25
CA ASP A 595 22.98 12.80 9.96
C ASP A 595 22.90 13.72 11.18
N LEU A 596 21.67 13.99 11.62
CA LEU A 596 21.35 14.79 12.78
C LEU A 596 20.50 13.99 13.77
N GLU A 597 20.96 13.88 15.01
CA GLU A 597 20.17 13.38 16.14
C GLU A 597 20.05 14.47 17.21
N VAL A 598 18.91 14.54 17.88
CA VAL A 598 18.68 15.45 19.00
C VAL A 598 18.21 14.65 20.20
N TYR A 599 18.90 14.80 21.31
CA TYR A 599 18.62 14.12 22.56
C TYR A 599 18.20 15.11 23.64
N ARG A 600 17.32 14.68 24.53
CA ARG A 600 17.11 15.31 25.83
C ARG A 600 18.05 14.70 26.86
N LYS A 601 18.80 15.54 27.57
CA LYS A 601 19.68 15.12 28.67
C LYS A 601 18.88 14.99 29.96
N ASN A 602 18.82 13.79 30.50
CA ASN A 602 18.16 13.48 31.76
C ASN A 602 19.00 13.94 32.95
N ALA A 603 18.37 14.02 34.13
CA ALA A 603 19.04 14.47 35.37
C ALA A 603 20.22 13.58 35.79
N ASP A 604 20.23 12.31 35.39
CA ASP A 604 21.33 11.36 35.64
C ASP A 604 22.44 11.41 34.57
N GLY A 605 22.30 12.30 33.57
CA GLY A 605 23.24 12.46 32.47
C GLY A 605 23.01 11.51 31.29
N SER A 606 22.04 10.59 31.37
CA SER A 606 21.63 9.78 30.22
C SER A 606 20.96 10.63 29.14
N LEU A 607 20.99 10.15 27.90
CA LEU A 607 20.41 10.83 26.74
C LEU A 607 19.18 10.06 26.26
N THR A 608 18.03 10.73 26.17
CA THR A 608 16.81 10.21 25.54
C THR A 608 16.67 10.89 24.20
N GLU A 609 16.70 10.14 23.10
CA GLU A 609 16.48 10.73 21.78
C GLU A 609 15.07 11.32 21.68
N VAL A 610 14.98 12.54 21.14
CA VAL A 610 13.72 13.27 20.95
C VAL A 610 13.45 13.64 19.49
N GLY A 611 14.40 13.35 18.60
CA GLY A 611 14.22 13.41 17.16
C GLY A 611 15.51 13.13 16.41
N SER A 612 15.41 12.71 15.15
CA SER A 612 16.54 12.63 14.24
C SER A 612 16.10 12.91 12.80
N SER A 613 17.09 13.08 11.92
CA SER A 613 16.96 13.20 10.48
C SER A 613 18.22 12.63 9.83
N GLY A 614 18.03 11.77 8.82
CA GLY A 614 19.11 11.17 8.01
C GLY A 614 18.60 10.90 6.59
N ASN A 615 18.62 11.94 5.77
CA ASN A 615 18.10 11.95 4.40
C ASN A 615 19.14 11.37 3.41
N PHE A 616 18.84 11.42 2.11
CA PHE A 616 19.78 10.93 1.10
C PHE A 616 20.98 11.86 0.93
N VAL A 617 22.07 11.32 0.37
CA VAL A 617 23.32 12.04 0.09
C VAL A 617 23.06 13.41 -0.56
N GLY A 618 23.48 14.48 0.13
CA GLY A 618 23.37 15.86 -0.32
C GLY A 618 22.11 16.62 0.11
N ASP A 619 21.13 15.96 0.72
CA ASP A 619 19.99 16.60 1.37
C ASP A 619 20.39 17.12 2.76
N LYS A 620 19.73 18.19 3.23
CA LYS A 620 20.03 18.80 4.55
C LYS A 620 19.22 18.13 5.63
N GLU A 621 19.75 18.09 6.85
CA GLU A 621 19.01 17.52 7.97
C GLU A 621 18.27 18.57 8.78
N LYS A 622 17.11 18.18 9.28
CA LYS A 622 16.28 19.02 10.13
C LYS A 622 15.51 18.18 11.14
N VAL A 623 15.61 18.55 12.41
CA VAL A 623 14.82 17.96 13.50
C VAL A 623 13.92 19.02 14.11
N THR A 624 12.64 18.68 14.28
CA THR A 624 11.65 19.55 14.92
C THR A 624 11.08 18.88 16.17
N ILE A 625 11.17 19.54 17.31
CA ILE A 625 10.61 19.10 18.59
C ILE A 625 9.44 20.02 18.93
N ASN A 626 8.25 19.45 19.03
CA ASN A 626 7.05 20.19 19.42
C ASN A 626 6.98 20.37 20.93
N ALA A 627 6.63 21.58 21.38
CA ALA A 627 6.51 21.97 22.78
C ALA A 627 7.72 21.53 23.63
N PRO A 628 8.95 21.96 23.28
CA PRO A 628 10.15 21.57 23.99
C PRO A 628 10.05 21.98 25.46
N THR A 629 10.07 20.99 26.36
CA THR A 629 10.10 21.30 27.79
C THR A 629 11.46 21.85 28.21
N PRO A 630 11.55 22.70 29.25
CA PRO A 630 12.82 23.21 29.75
C PRO A 630 13.81 22.09 30.10
N GLY A 631 15.07 22.29 29.75
CA GLY A 631 16.14 21.32 29.94
C GLY A 631 17.26 21.45 28.89
N THR A 632 18.29 20.62 29.04
CA THR A 632 19.40 20.56 28.08
C THR A 632 19.09 19.54 26.99
N TYR A 633 19.27 19.98 25.75
CA TYR A 633 19.23 19.14 24.56
C TYR A 633 20.63 18.98 23.99
N VAL A 634 20.95 17.79 23.51
CA VAL A 634 22.22 17.47 22.86
C VAL A 634 21.95 17.27 21.38
N ILE A 635 22.57 18.10 20.56
CA ILE A 635 22.55 18.07 19.10
C ILE A 635 23.77 17.28 18.66
N ARG A 636 23.54 16.07 18.15
CA ARG A 636 24.57 15.16 17.67
C ARG A 636 24.61 15.18 16.16
N VAL A 637 25.75 15.55 15.61
CA VAL A 637 26.02 15.50 14.17
C VAL A 637 26.86 14.27 13.88
N ILE A 638 26.39 13.40 13.00
CA ILE A 638 27.04 12.13 12.66
C ILE A 638 27.57 12.22 11.24
N ASN A 639 28.82 11.82 11.03
CA ASN A 639 29.37 11.69 9.69
C ASN A 639 29.13 10.27 9.18
N PHE A 640 28.08 10.11 8.37
CA PHE A 640 27.73 8.86 7.71
C PHE A 640 28.65 8.57 6.53
N ALA A 641 28.79 9.52 5.59
CA ALA A 641 29.65 9.37 4.41
C ALA A 641 30.20 10.70 3.86
N SER A 642 30.62 11.63 4.72
CA SER A 642 31.24 12.90 4.34
C SER A 642 32.76 12.79 4.21
N VAL A 643 33.28 13.22 3.04
CA VAL A 643 34.73 13.38 2.80
C VAL A 643 35.22 14.81 3.06
N THR A 644 34.30 15.78 3.18
CA THR A 644 34.55 17.16 3.62
C THR A 644 33.79 17.47 4.91
N PRO A 645 34.36 17.13 6.09
CA PRO A 645 33.61 16.92 7.34
C PRO A 645 33.06 18.18 8.01
N THR A 646 33.03 19.34 7.36
CA THR A 646 32.64 20.62 7.96
C THR A 646 31.13 20.82 7.91
N TYR A 647 30.54 21.28 9.02
CA TYR A 647 29.11 21.55 9.11
C TYR A 647 28.78 22.79 9.95
N THR A 648 27.54 23.25 9.80
CA THR A 648 26.86 24.27 10.60
C THR A 648 25.55 23.68 11.09
N ALA A 649 25.36 23.59 12.41
CA ALA A 649 24.09 23.22 13.03
C ALA A 649 23.47 24.46 13.68
N THR A 650 22.20 24.75 13.41
CA THR A 650 21.50 25.90 13.97
C THR A 650 20.30 25.42 14.77
N ALA A 651 20.27 25.71 16.06
CA ALA A 651 19.15 25.40 16.94
C ALA A 651 18.36 26.66 17.26
N GLY A 652 17.09 26.69 16.86
CA GLY A 652 16.17 27.79 17.14
C GLY A 652 14.96 27.35 17.97
N LEU A 653 14.49 28.24 18.82
CA LEU A 653 13.19 28.19 19.47
C LEU A 653 12.24 29.13 18.73
N TYR A 654 11.03 28.65 18.49
CA TYR A 654 10.05 29.34 17.68
C TYR A 654 8.71 29.34 18.40
N ASP A 655 8.04 30.47 18.32
CA ASP A 655 6.61 30.52 18.55
C ASP A 655 5.91 30.01 17.28
N ALA A 656 4.70 29.52 17.40
CA ALA A 656 3.94 29.10 16.25
C ALA A 656 2.59 29.81 16.21
N THR A 657 2.19 30.17 15.00
CA THR A 657 0.86 30.69 14.74
C THR A 657 0.04 29.62 14.04
N GLU A 658 -1.19 29.46 14.49
CA GLU A 658 -2.16 28.61 13.81
C GLU A 658 -2.84 29.42 12.71
N GLN A 659 -2.77 28.92 11.47
CA GLN A 659 -3.46 29.48 10.33
C GLN A 659 -4.30 28.41 9.65
N MET A 660 -5.50 28.77 9.19
CA MET A 660 -6.27 27.90 8.29
C MET A 660 -5.83 28.16 6.85
N THR A 661 -5.52 27.09 6.09
CA THR A 661 -5.35 27.22 4.64
C THR A 661 -6.70 27.60 4.00
N PRO A 662 -6.70 28.44 2.95
CA PRO A 662 -7.93 28.80 2.26
C PRO A 662 -8.51 27.55 1.56
N PRO A 663 -9.81 27.24 1.73
CA PRO A 663 -10.42 26.09 1.05
C PRO A 663 -10.56 26.37 -0.44
N GLN A 664 -10.36 25.36 -1.29
CA GLN A 664 -10.78 25.42 -2.69
C GLN A 664 -12.02 24.57 -2.89
N VAL A 665 -13.12 25.23 -3.22
CA VAL A 665 -14.38 24.55 -3.53
C VAL A 665 -14.37 24.15 -5.00
N GLU A 666 -14.42 22.85 -5.24
CA GLU A 666 -14.61 22.30 -6.58
C GLU A 666 -16.08 21.99 -6.78
N SER A 667 -16.61 22.18 -7.99
CA SER A 667 -18.03 21.92 -8.29
C SER A 667 -18.20 20.71 -9.19
N TRP A 668 -19.29 19.98 -8.99
CA TRP A 668 -19.74 18.99 -9.96
C TRP A 668 -20.48 19.65 -11.10
N THR A 669 -20.32 19.11 -12.30
CA THR A 669 -21.16 19.40 -13.47
C THR A 669 -22.19 18.30 -13.65
N LEU A 670 -23.47 18.63 -13.51
CA LEU A 670 -24.60 17.74 -13.77
C LEU A 670 -25.19 18.06 -15.15
N THR A 671 -25.35 17.04 -15.98
CA THR A 671 -26.07 17.14 -17.26
C THR A 671 -27.30 16.23 -17.26
N CYS A 672 -28.34 16.66 -17.96
CA CYS A 672 -29.55 15.87 -18.21
C CYS A 672 -29.70 15.64 -19.71
N GLU A 673 -29.75 14.37 -20.12
CA GLU A 673 -29.55 13.95 -21.50
C GLU A 673 -30.65 13.05 -22.04
N LYS A 674 -30.94 13.20 -23.33
CA LYS A 674 -31.83 12.35 -24.13
C LYS A 674 -31.05 11.77 -25.31
N ASN A 675 -30.86 10.45 -25.34
CA ASN A 675 -30.12 9.76 -26.41
C ASN A 675 -28.74 10.40 -26.70
N GLY A 676 -27.99 10.76 -25.64
CA GLY A 676 -26.68 11.42 -25.73
C GLY A 676 -26.71 12.92 -26.03
N THR A 677 -27.88 13.53 -26.27
CA THR A 677 -28.01 14.98 -26.44
C THR A 677 -28.22 15.65 -25.09
N VAL A 678 -27.34 16.57 -24.71
CA VAL A 678 -27.47 17.38 -23.49
C VAL A 678 -28.62 18.38 -23.66
N LEU A 679 -29.62 18.29 -22.77
CA LEU A 679 -30.77 19.19 -22.74
C LEU A 679 -30.62 20.29 -21.69
N GLN A 680 -29.89 20.04 -20.62
CA GLN A 680 -29.57 21.01 -19.59
C GLN A 680 -28.26 20.64 -18.89
N THR A 681 -27.50 21.66 -18.50
CA THR A 681 -26.32 21.56 -17.63
C THR A 681 -26.55 22.40 -16.37
N ALA A 682 -26.11 21.93 -15.23
CA ALA A 682 -26.12 22.62 -13.94
C ALA A 682 -24.79 22.38 -13.21
N SER A 683 -24.35 23.36 -12.42
CA SER A 683 -23.22 23.21 -11.49
C SER A 683 -23.75 22.97 -10.09
N ILE A 684 -23.02 22.18 -9.30
CA ILE A 684 -23.42 21.76 -7.95
C ILE A 684 -22.21 21.88 -7.03
N VAL A 685 -22.41 22.54 -5.89
CA VAL A 685 -21.54 22.44 -4.73
C VAL A 685 -22.39 21.87 -3.60
N VAL A 686 -21.91 20.78 -3.02
CA VAL A 686 -22.56 20.03 -1.95
C VAL A 686 -21.49 19.35 -1.10
N ASP A 687 -21.59 19.51 0.20
CA ASP A 687 -20.63 18.96 1.17
C ASP A 687 -21.11 17.61 1.74
N ARG A 688 -20.21 16.92 2.45
CA ARG A 688 -20.53 15.65 3.12
C ARG A 688 -21.76 15.82 4.03
N GLY A 689 -22.70 14.89 3.96
CA GLY A 689 -23.93 14.90 4.75
C GLY A 689 -25.01 15.88 4.27
N GLN A 690 -24.71 16.76 3.31
CA GLN A 690 -25.70 17.69 2.78
C GLN A 690 -26.61 17.01 1.76
N GLN A 691 -27.85 17.52 1.68
CA GLN A 691 -28.84 17.10 0.69
C GLN A 691 -29.33 18.32 -0.09
N VAL A 692 -29.14 18.31 -1.40
CA VAL A 692 -29.45 19.44 -2.29
C VAL A 692 -30.49 19.02 -3.34
N SER A 693 -31.43 19.92 -3.64
CA SER A 693 -32.40 19.74 -4.72
C SER A 693 -31.97 20.49 -5.97
N MET A 694 -31.94 19.79 -7.10
CA MET A 694 -31.54 20.28 -8.41
C MET A 694 -32.75 20.78 -9.22
N ASP A 695 -32.60 21.95 -9.85
CA ASP A 695 -33.57 22.48 -10.82
C ASP A 695 -33.22 22.02 -12.23
N LEU A 696 -33.93 21.00 -12.74
CA LEU A 696 -33.81 20.50 -14.11
C LEU A 696 -35.04 20.81 -15.00
N LYS A 697 -35.73 21.94 -14.74
CA LYS A 697 -36.93 22.34 -15.50
C LYS A 697 -36.69 22.47 -17.00
N GLU A 698 -35.51 22.92 -17.43
CA GLU A 698 -35.19 23.09 -18.85
C GLU A 698 -35.07 21.74 -19.56
N CYS A 699 -34.48 20.74 -18.90
CA CYS A 699 -34.48 19.37 -19.40
C CYS A 699 -35.90 18.85 -19.60
N VAL A 700 -36.79 19.04 -18.62
CA VAL A 700 -38.20 18.64 -18.70
C VAL A 700 -38.92 19.35 -19.86
N ARG A 701 -38.70 20.66 -20.02
CA ARG A 701 -39.31 21.47 -21.08
C ARG A 701 -38.88 21.04 -22.48
N ARG A 702 -37.60 20.68 -22.64
CA ARG A 702 -37.03 20.23 -23.92
C ARG A 702 -37.28 18.75 -24.21
N TRP A 703 -37.63 17.92 -23.22
CA TRP A 703 -37.76 16.48 -23.38
C TRP A 703 -38.83 16.03 -24.39
N GLY A 704 -39.95 16.75 -24.45
CA GLY A 704 -41.09 16.44 -25.34
C GLY A 704 -41.04 17.11 -26.70
N ARG A 705 -39.99 17.92 -26.96
CA ARG A 705 -39.67 18.44 -28.30
C ARG A 705 -38.73 17.45 -28.99
#